data_AF-A0A818HHT7-F1
#
_entry.id   AF-A0A818HHT7-F1
#
_cell.length_a   1.000
_cell.length_b   1.000
_cell.length_c   1.000
_cell.angle_alpha   90.00
_cell.angle_beta   90.00
_cell.angle_gamma   90.00
#
_symmetry.space_group_name_H-M   'P 1'
#
loop_
_entity.id
_entity.type
_entity.pdbx_description
1 polymer ?
#
loop_
_entity_poly.entity_id
_entity_poly.type
_entity_poly.pdbx_seq_one_letter_code
_entity_poly.pdbx_strand_id
1 'polypeptide(L)'
;MLGQLLVKLSNYLLQLFQQLATKSIDDNDFLTFVNERTNSFLQFLLLLNQHPFHLLSLNSYQALNLFIIRQITLLSNEQFCLKLIFNLKQSLHRIHFPSSSSSSSSSSSMTTTFIDNENEILKTQYMHNQQCFIYALFEYDSEEQFFWKFFSQYRSELQKLIKSFIGLFFTETVANIEMNMSCLKSILENLFIYLESLVQRTPNQTCNTISTSLSSIYLIIEWEALYLLLDHVLFIVRKQLFSSSSTTTKFQEKFQSLLITSTIKEQFLRTLKFLLQFTPSLSEHIHGHVLNLLSCMFFITQHDQTLAIQIIQRLLTTFQSYQQQSIAGTDKNQSEVMQIQSSNAFLYLYNNQLEDFYELIKPIYEILNISLQADTLTIFIEYLDLCSNRREPMNIIRYRRRALMLALHCLCLLIRCTKQQQLDANIRSKISICFRPILFDYILKVTQFCNQLYDRQINPFYDILKINLTYSDTERQLYLGTYESNNVTKATIPSTVTPSSPPVSYVRLNSTSNILIDDERLRDYLHRLFDICYQINGMYFAHDTDLYYLKLNDNNYLLTTYLQKILFENFNTLPSFRLRIVLRHFCRLFVENYSSSINTDKEIIDELFLKFLNAFLPYIQQRLTTMWNNLLTTTMNYQQGQCSDEVIEECVCVLITRDFIDIIRYFIFKTISGQTNSSSINMNKKKNKINLARNNSESMCEETNGDLDQIDEWDEQTTNNNISNKLLNNSHEKLDYSDLFMYMMKMARQNSSLALHLFSNIIRILFECLTFPDAYCINRFLPIILPITKFYTDVIDKQVNISSLIDIKFLFQCLLKSLDTHNENESVNTNLISLIGHIYELWHNQYGQQLDSVLHETIPQINVELLNTYKARLLTNNDMNNNNNNTKKTPQQPITERERRDTFKNLLNPILLSPMSSRTRALNSTNPFNI
;
A
#
# COMPACT_ATOMS: atom_id res chain seq x y z
N MET A 1 -11.51 -5.24 34.47
CA MET A 1 -12.93 -4.81 34.31
C MET A 1 -13.07 -3.38 33.81
N LEU A 2 -12.44 -2.36 34.42
CA LEU A 2 -12.52 -0.97 33.95
C LEU A 2 -11.97 -0.78 32.52
N GLY A 3 -10.82 -1.39 32.17
CA GLY A 3 -10.28 -1.34 30.81
C GLY A 3 -11.24 -1.94 29.75
N GLN A 4 -11.83 -3.10 30.03
CA GLN A 4 -12.83 -3.72 29.14
C GLN A 4 -14.10 -2.88 29.00
N LEU A 5 -14.51 -2.16 30.06
CA LEU A 5 -15.60 -1.19 29.99
C LEU A 5 -15.24 0.00 29.09
N LEU A 6 -14.02 0.53 29.20
CA LEU A 6 -13.53 1.63 28.36
C LEU A 6 -13.42 1.23 26.89
N VAL A 7 -12.96 0.02 26.58
CA VAL A 7 -12.95 -0.51 25.20
C VAL A 7 -14.37 -0.62 24.64
N LYS A 8 -15.30 -1.20 25.40
CA LYS A 8 -16.72 -1.33 24.99
C LYS A 8 -17.39 0.03 24.83
N LEU A 9 -17.13 0.97 25.74
CA LEU A 9 -17.64 2.34 25.68
C LEU A 9 -17.08 3.07 24.46
N SER A 10 -15.78 2.95 24.19
CA SER A 10 -15.12 3.55 23.03
C SER A 10 -15.73 3.05 21.71
N ASN A 11 -15.91 1.73 21.57
CA ASN A 11 -16.51 1.13 20.38
C ASN A 11 -17.99 1.49 20.23
N TYR A 12 -18.74 1.55 21.34
CA TYR A 12 -20.13 1.98 21.35
C TYR A 12 -20.28 3.45 20.94
N LEU A 13 -19.42 4.33 21.45
CA LEU A 13 -19.37 5.74 21.08
C LEU A 13 -19.06 5.88 19.58
N LEU A 14 -18.07 5.14 19.06
CA LEU A 14 -17.76 5.14 17.62
C LEU A 14 -18.96 4.70 16.77
N GLN A 15 -19.64 3.61 17.13
CA GLN A 15 -20.83 3.14 16.42
C GLN A 15 -21.96 4.17 16.45
N LEU A 16 -22.21 4.79 17.60
CA LEU A 16 -23.20 5.83 17.75
C LEU A 16 -22.84 7.06 16.90
N PHE A 17 -21.56 7.43 16.83
CA PHE A 17 -21.08 8.53 15.98
C PHE A 17 -21.15 8.21 14.50
N GLN A 18 -20.82 6.99 14.08
CA GLN A 18 -20.99 6.54 12.70
C GLN A 18 -22.47 6.56 12.30
N GLN A 19 -23.39 6.17 13.19
CA GLN A 19 -24.83 6.22 12.93
C GLN A 19 -25.34 7.67 12.80
N LEU A 20 -24.89 8.59 13.67
CA LEU A 20 -25.19 10.02 13.56
C LEU A 20 -24.58 10.64 12.29
N ALA A 21 -23.39 10.19 11.90
CA ALA A 21 -22.67 10.64 10.72
C ALA A 21 -23.06 9.90 9.42
N THR A 22 -24.06 9.01 9.41
CA THR A 22 -24.53 8.33 8.18
C THR A 22 -25.97 8.66 7.83
N LYS A 23 -26.81 9.02 8.81
CA LYS A 23 -28.16 9.52 8.52
C LYS A 23 -28.09 10.87 7.78
N SER A 24 -28.79 10.98 6.66
CA SER A 24 -29.14 12.26 6.02
C SER A 24 -30.27 12.87 6.82
N ILE A 25 -29.96 13.85 7.65
CA ILE A 25 -30.96 14.48 8.50
C ILE A 25 -31.29 15.83 7.85
N ASP A 26 -32.39 15.84 7.08
CA ASP A 26 -32.95 17.04 6.44
C ASP A 26 -33.74 17.94 7.41
N ASP A 27 -33.65 17.70 8.73
CA ASP A 27 -34.41 18.45 9.71
C ASP A 27 -33.61 19.66 10.23
N ASN A 28 -34.01 20.85 9.78
CA ASN A 28 -33.54 22.14 10.33
C ASN A 28 -33.74 22.24 11.86
N ASP A 29 -34.70 21.50 12.43
CA ASP A 29 -34.94 21.40 13.87
C ASP A 29 -33.93 20.51 14.60
N PHE A 30 -33.41 19.47 13.93
CA PHE A 30 -32.28 18.69 14.45
C PHE A 30 -31.00 19.50 14.36
N LEU A 31 -30.80 20.30 13.30
CA LEU A 31 -29.67 21.21 13.15
C LEU A 31 -29.66 22.33 14.20
N THR A 32 -30.81 22.88 14.61
CA THR A 32 -30.90 23.86 15.72
C THR A 32 -30.73 23.19 17.09
N PHE A 33 -31.35 22.03 17.33
CA PHE A 33 -31.16 21.24 18.56
C PHE A 33 -29.71 20.74 18.72
N VAL A 34 -29.10 20.33 17.60
CA VAL A 34 -27.67 19.99 17.54
C VAL A 34 -26.88 21.25 17.75
N ASN A 35 -27.07 22.37 17.05
CA ASN A 35 -26.27 23.60 17.23
C ASN A 35 -26.14 24.09 18.68
N GLU A 36 -27.19 24.03 19.50
CA GLU A 36 -27.09 24.39 20.94
C GLU A 36 -26.28 23.37 21.76
N ARG A 37 -26.35 22.08 21.42
CA ARG A 37 -25.56 21.00 22.05
C ARG A 37 -24.25 20.69 21.32
N THR A 38 -24.00 21.24 20.14
CA THR A 38 -22.85 20.99 19.27
C THR A 38 -21.59 21.47 19.96
N ASN A 39 -21.66 22.61 20.66
CA ASN A 39 -20.54 23.11 21.42
C ASN A 39 -20.19 22.18 22.59
N SER A 40 -21.18 21.71 23.35
CA SER A 40 -20.96 20.73 24.43
C SER A 40 -20.47 19.39 23.89
N PHE A 41 -20.98 18.97 22.73
CA PHE A 41 -20.61 17.75 22.04
C PHE A 41 -19.18 17.81 21.49
N LEU A 42 -18.81 18.91 20.82
CA LEU A 42 -17.45 19.17 20.35
C LEU A 42 -16.48 19.30 21.52
N GLN A 43 -16.87 19.97 22.61
CA GLN A 43 -16.06 20.01 23.82
C GLN A 43 -15.86 18.60 24.40
N PHE A 44 -16.90 17.77 24.42
CA PHE A 44 -16.79 16.37 24.85
C PHE A 44 -15.85 15.57 23.94
N LEU A 45 -15.96 15.67 22.62
CA LEU A 45 -15.03 15.02 21.68
C LEU A 45 -13.59 15.51 21.86
N LEU A 46 -13.40 16.83 22.03
CA LEU A 46 -12.07 17.40 22.28
C LEU A 46 -11.49 16.98 23.63
N LEU A 47 -12.32 16.68 24.63
CA LEU A 47 -11.88 16.09 25.90
C LEU A 47 -11.49 14.62 25.74
N LEU A 48 -12.25 13.85 24.95
CA LEU A 48 -11.90 12.45 24.64
C LEU A 48 -10.58 12.35 23.86
N ASN A 49 -10.31 13.30 22.97
CA ASN A 49 -9.04 13.39 22.24
C ASN A 49 -7.82 13.58 23.18
N GLN A 50 -8.02 14.16 24.36
CA GLN A 50 -6.96 14.35 25.37
C GLN A 50 -6.84 13.16 26.34
N HIS A 51 -7.69 12.14 26.18
CA HIS A 51 -7.69 11.01 27.11
C HIS A 51 -6.43 10.14 26.92
N PRO A 52 -5.75 9.73 28.01
CA PRO A 52 -4.53 8.90 27.96
C PRO A 52 -4.75 7.45 27.46
N PHE A 53 -5.98 7.10 27.03
CA PHE A 53 -6.33 5.79 26.48
C PHE A 53 -6.33 5.94 24.96
N HIS A 54 -5.33 5.39 24.29
CA HIS A 54 -5.07 5.65 22.87
C HIS A 54 -6.23 5.17 22.00
N LEU A 55 -6.85 4.03 22.31
CA LEU A 55 -7.98 3.55 21.51
C LEU A 55 -9.21 4.48 21.61
N LEU A 56 -9.42 5.16 22.75
CA LEU A 56 -10.52 6.09 22.93
C LEU A 56 -10.27 7.40 22.18
N SER A 57 -9.04 7.93 22.27
CA SER A 57 -8.66 9.12 21.52
C SER A 57 -8.67 8.87 20.01
N LEU A 58 -8.23 7.70 19.55
CA LEU A 58 -8.27 7.33 18.12
C LEU A 58 -9.70 7.33 17.58
N ASN A 59 -10.62 6.67 18.28
CA ASN A 59 -12.02 6.58 17.89
C ASN A 59 -12.71 7.96 17.91
N SER A 60 -12.35 8.83 18.87
CA SER A 60 -12.89 10.20 18.89
C SER A 60 -12.34 11.05 17.75
N TYR A 61 -11.09 10.87 17.32
CA TYR A 61 -10.53 11.54 16.14
C TYR A 61 -11.20 11.10 14.84
N GLN A 62 -11.48 9.80 14.67
CA GLN A 62 -12.22 9.30 13.51
C GLN A 62 -13.65 9.87 13.44
N ALA A 63 -14.35 9.90 14.57
CA ALA A 63 -15.67 10.51 14.68
C ALA A 63 -15.62 12.02 14.37
N LEU A 64 -14.60 12.72 14.89
CA LEU A 64 -14.41 14.14 14.66
C LEU A 64 -14.14 14.44 13.18
N ASN A 65 -13.34 13.62 12.48
CA ASN A 65 -13.07 13.78 11.05
C ASN A 65 -14.37 13.77 10.23
N LEU A 66 -15.23 12.77 10.46
CA LEU A 66 -16.53 12.65 9.80
C LEU A 66 -17.45 13.84 10.09
N PHE A 67 -17.38 14.38 11.31
CA PHE A 67 -18.17 15.53 11.73
C PHE A 67 -17.71 16.83 11.06
N ILE A 68 -16.40 17.12 11.06
CA ILE A 68 -15.83 18.33 10.46
C ILE A 68 -16.10 18.36 8.95
N ILE A 69 -15.99 17.23 8.25
CA ILE A 69 -16.29 17.14 6.80
C ILE A 69 -17.74 17.56 6.51
N ARG A 70 -18.69 17.29 7.43
CA ARG A 70 -20.11 17.67 7.29
C ARG A 70 -20.41 19.09 7.75
N GLN A 71 -19.65 19.63 8.71
CA GLN A 71 -19.86 20.96 9.29
C GLN A 71 -18.66 21.88 9.04
N ILE A 72 -18.45 22.23 7.76
CA ILE A 72 -17.33 23.09 7.33
C ILE A 72 -17.40 24.50 7.96
N THR A 73 -18.56 24.94 8.44
CA THR A 73 -18.73 26.20 9.18
C THR A 73 -17.90 26.28 10.47
N LEU A 74 -17.48 25.15 11.04
CA LEU A 74 -16.60 25.10 12.21
C LEU A 74 -15.19 25.65 11.93
N LEU A 75 -14.75 25.65 10.67
CA LEU A 75 -13.44 26.20 10.28
C LEU A 75 -13.34 27.71 10.49
N SER A 76 -14.48 28.40 10.56
CA SER A 76 -14.53 29.82 10.88
C SER A 76 -14.36 30.11 12.37
N ASN A 77 -14.38 29.08 13.24
CA ASN A 77 -14.16 29.22 14.68
C ASN A 77 -12.67 29.00 15.00
N GLU A 78 -11.93 30.10 15.16
CA GLU A 78 -10.51 30.09 15.47
C GLU A 78 -10.18 29.33 16.76
N GLN A 79 -10.96 29.53 17.84
CA GLN A 79 -10.71 28.86 19.12
C GLN A 79 -10.83 27.34 19.02
N PHE A 80 -11.82 26.87 18.27
CA PHE A 80 -11.99 25.44 17.99
C PHE A 80 -10.79 24.90 17.20
N CYS A 81 -10.41 25.59 16.12
CA CYS A 81 -9.31 25.18 15.26
C CYS A 81 -7.98 25.09 16.01
N LEU A 82 -7.65 26.12 16.81
CA LEU A 82 -6.44 26.14 17.62
C LEU A 82 -6.45 25.04 18.70
N LYS A 83 -7.60 24.80 19.35
CA LYS A 83 -7.74 23.73 20.35
C LYS A 83 -7.59 22.34 19.72
N LEU A 84 -8.10 22.14 18.52
CA LEU A 84 -7.92 20.89 17.78
C LEU A 84 -6.45 20.66 17.42
N ILE A 85 -5.76 21.67 16.88
CA ILE A 85 -4.33 21.60 16.55
C ILE A 85 -3.49 21.32 17.80
N PHE A 86 -3.83 21.94 18.94
CA PHE A 86 -3.18 21.66 20.21
C PHE A 86 -3.36 20.20 20.66
N ASN A 87 -4.58 19.65 20.55
CA ASN A 87 -4.85 18.25 20.88
C ASN A 87 -4.10 17.30 19.96
N LEU A 88 -4.08 17.56 18.65
CA LEU A 88 -3.35 16.75 17.67
C LEU A 88 -1.86 16.72 17.99
N LYS A 89 -1.28 17.87 18.36
CA LYS A 89 0.11 17.93 18.84
C LYS A 89 0.32 17.02 20.04
N GLN A 90 -0.52 17.11 21.07
CA GLN A 90 -0.40 16.28 22.27
C GLN A 90 -0.51 14.78 21.95
N SER A 91 -1.45 14.39 21.09
CA SER A 91 -1.63 13.00 20.69
C SER A 91 -0.48 12.45 19.85
N LEU A 92 0.28 13.30 19.15
CA LEU A 92 1.48 12.87 18.44
C LEU A 92 2.68 12.59 19.37
N HIS A 93 2.61 12.96 20.66
CA HIS A 93 3.65 12.61 21.63
C HIS A 93 3.59 11.10 21.91
N ARG A 94 4.66 10.37 21.58
CA ARG A 94 4.79 8.95 21.96
C ARG A 94 5.01 8.78 23.46
N ILE A 95 4.56 7.64 23.98
CA ILE A 95 4.80 7.23 25.38
C ILE A 95 6.28 6.85 25.53
N HIS A 96 6.90 7.29 26.61
CA HIS A 96 8.22 6.83 27.01
C HIS A 96 8.11 5.69 28.03
N PHE A 97 8.61 4.50 27.67
CA PHE A 97 8.72 3.33 28.55
C PHE A 97 10.03 3.39 29.35
N PRO A 98 9.99 3.41 30.69
CA PRO A 98 11.22 3.36 31.49
C PRO A 98 11.87 1.97 31.39
N SER A 99 13.16 1.91 31.01
CA SER A 99 13.90 0.65 30.91
C SER A 99 14.05 -0.03 32.28
N SER A 100 13.74 -1.33 32.33
CA SER A 100 13.74 -2.21 33.52
C SER A 100 15.09 -2.37 34.23
N SER A 101 16.18 -1.84 33.66
CA SER A 101 17.51 -1.82 34.29
C SER A 101 17.66 -0.78 35.40
N SER A 102 16.71 0.14 35.57
CA SER A 102 16.77 1.18 36.61
C SER A 102 16.10 0.80 37.93
N SER A 103 15.44 -0.35 38.02
CA SER A 103 14.59 -0.72 39.16
C SER A 103 15.22 -1.72 40.15
N SER A 104 16.55 -1.87 40.18
CA SER A 104 17.19 -2.84 41.08
C SER A 104 18.39 -2.32 41.89
N SER A 105 18.33 -1.08 42.40
CA SER A 105 19.05 -0.72 43.65
C SER A 105 18.75 0.71 44.10
N SER A 106 17.58 0.93 44.72
CA SER A 106 17.38 1.88 45.85
C SER A 106 15.90 2.20 45.99
N SER A 107 15.16 1.29 46.60
CA SER A 107 14.02 1.68 47.42
C SER A 107 14.50 2.71 48.46
N SER A 108 13.78 3.84 48.58
CA SER A 108 14.00 4.99 49.46
C SER A 108 15.06 6.03 49.01
N SER A 109 14.62 7.03 48.23
CA SER A 109 14.99 8.47 48.34
C SER A 109 14.96 9.28 47.02
N MET A 110 14.55 8.72 45.88
CA MET A 110 14.33 9.51 44.65
C MET A 110 12.91 10.09 44.54
N THR A 111 12.48 10.81 45.57
CA THR A 111 11.30 11.68 45.49
C THR A 111 11.71 13.05 45.97
N THR A 112 11.37 14.05 45.16
CA THR A 112 11.35 15.52 45.36
C THR A 112 12.58 16.37 45.03
N THR A 113 13.84 16.00 45.23
CA THR A 113 14.92 17.01 45.13
C THR A 113 15.45 17.36 43.72
N PHE A 114 15.12 16.61 42.66
CA PHE A 114 15.65 16.87 41.29
C PHE A 114 14.70 17.65 40.35
N ILE A 115 13.43 17.85 40.73
CA ILE A 115 12.41 18.50 39.86
C ILE A 115 12.08 19.93 40.34
N ASP A 116 12.66 20.37 41.46
CA ASP A 116 12.12 21.50 42.20
C ASP A 116 12.44 22.90 41.65
N ASN A 117 13.19 23.08 40.55
CA ASN A 117 13.47 24.45 40.10
C ASN A 117 13.52 24.78 38.59
N GLU A 118 13.40 23.86 37.62
CA GLU A 118 13.68 24.28 36.23
C GLU A 118 12.73 23.94 35.09
N ASN A 119 11.56 23.29 35.24
CA ASN A 119 10.52 23.34 34.17
C ASN A 119 9.19 22.70 34.60
N GLU A 120 8.18 23.50 34.95
CA GLU A 120 6.79 23.01 35.15
C GLU A 120 6.24 22.23 33.94
N ILE A 121 6.74 22.56 32.74
CA ILE A 121 6.39 21.89 31.48
C ILE A 121 6.84 20.42 31.50
N LEU A 122 8.08 20.14 31.94
CA LEU A 122 8.61 18.77 32.02
C LEU A 122 7.85 17.95 33.06
N LYS A 123 7.47 18.56 34.19
CA LYS A 123 6.66 17.91 35.23
C LYS A 123 5.28 17.50 34.70
N THR A 124 4.64 18.38 33.94
CA THR A 124 3.33 18.12 33.32
C THR A 124 3.43 17.00 32.27
N GLN A 125 4.45 17.04 31.39
CA GLN A 125 4.69 16.00 30.39
C GLN A 125 4.98 14.64 31.04
N TYR A 126 5.78 14.61 32.11
CA TYR A 126 6.07 13.40 32.85
C TYR A 126 4.82 12.78 33.47
N MET A 127 4.00 13.58 34.15
CA MET A 127 2.75 13.11 34.76
C MET A 127 1.76 12.59 33.72
N HIS A 128 1.65 13.27 32.57
CA HIS A 128 0.82 12.81 31.47
C HIS A 128 1.34 11.48 30.89
N ASN A 129 2.64 11.37 30.66
CA ASN A 129 3.26 10.13 30.16
C ASN A 129 3.05 8.96 31.13
N GLN A 130 3.13 9.17 32.45
CA GLN A 130 2.81 8.13 33.44
C GLN A 130 1.36 7.65 33.35
N GLN A 131 0.42 8.56 33.12
CA GLN A 131 -1.00 8.20 32.94
C GLN A 131 -1.17 7.36 31.67
N CYS A 132 -0.61 7.80 30.54
CA CYS A 132 -0.67 7.07 29.28
C CYS A 132 -0.02 5.69 29.40
N PHE A 133 1.13 5.59 30.08
CA PHE A 133 1.85 4.34 30.29
C PHE A 133 0.99 3.28 31.01
N ILE A 134 0.25 3.66 32.07
CA ILE A 134 -0.65 2.74 32.77
C ILE A 134 -1.72 2.18 31.83
N TYR A 135 -2.32 3.04 31.00
CA TYR A 135 -3.33 2.60 30.03
C TYR A 135 -2.72 1.76 28.90
N ALA A 136 -1.51 2.07 28.45
CA ALA A 136 -0.80 1.26 27.47
C ALA A 136 -0.55 -0.17 27.97
N LEU A 137 -0.18 -0.35 29.25
CA LEU A 137 -0.04 -1.69 29.85
C LEU A 137 -1.37 -2.48 29.89
N PHE A 138 -2.52 -1.81 29.78
CA PHE A 138 -3.83 -2.46 29.67
C PHE A 138 -4.27 -2.71 28.22
N GLU A 139 -3.84 -1.86 27.29
CA GLU A 139 -4.22 -1.92 25.87
C GLU A 139 -3.34 -2.87 25.05
N TYR A 140 -2.09 -3.06 25.45
CA TYR A 140 -1.07 -3.78 24.68
C TYR A 140 -0.39 -4.86 25.52
N ASP A 141 -0.17 -6.01 24.88
CA ASP A 141 0.48 -7.20 25.47
C ASP A 141 2.00 -7.01 25.62
N SER A 142 2.60 -6.10 24.84
CA SER A 142 4.02 -5.77 24.89
C SER A 142 4.31 -4.32 24.44
N GLU A 143 5.48 -3.80 24.83
CA GLU A 143 6.01 -2.50 24.35
C GLU A 143 6.16 -2.49 22.81
N GLU A 144 6.54 -3.63 22.24
CA GLU A 144 6.66 -3.77 20.79
C GLU A 144 5.31 -3.66 20.08
N GLN A 145 4.27 -4.28 20.64
CA GLN A 145 2.91 -4.19 20.10
C GLN A 145 2.36 -2.77 20.25
N PHE A 146 2.70 -2.07 21.34
CA PHE A 146 2.40 -0.65 21.49
C PHE A 146 3.02 0.18 20.38
N PHE A 147 4.33 0.07 20.18
CA PHE A 147 5.01 0.89 19.18
C PHE A 147 4.51 0.59 17.77
N TRP A 148 4.31 -0.68 17.44
CA TRP A 148 3.72 -1.07 16.16
C TRP A 148 2.36 -0.41 15.95
N LYS A 149 1.39 -0.58 16.88
CA LYS A 149 0.05 0.03 16.75
C LYS A 149 0.10 1.56 16.79
N PHE A 150 1.01 2.14 17.54
CA PHE A 150 1.17 3.59 17.62
C PHE A 150 1.67 4.17 16.29
N PHE A 151 2.74 3.61 15.71
CA PHE A 151 3.33 4.13 14.47
C PHE A 151 2.52 3.75 13.23
N SER A 152 2.07 2.50 13.11
CA SER A 152 1.36 2.02 11.92
C SER A 152 -0.09 2.51 11.86
N GLN A 153 -0.82 2.47 12.98
CA GLN A 153 -2.26 2.71 13.00
C GLN A 153 -2.63 4.08 13.57
N TYR A 154 -2.21 4.37 14.82
CA TYR A 154 -2.64 5.59 15.51
C TYR A 154 -2.14 6.86 14.81
N ARG A 155 -0.84 6.91 14.51
CA ARG A 155 -0.22 8.04 13.81
C ARG A 155 -0.73 8.18 12.38
N SER A 156 -0.90 7.10 11.62
CA SER A 156 -1.45 7.15 10.25
C SER A 156 -2.86 7.77 10.23
N GLU A 157 -3.73 7.39 11.16
CA GLU A 157 -5.08 7.96 11.26
C GLU A 157 -5.06 9.45 11.68
N LEU A 158 -4.17 9.84 12.59
CA LEU A 158 -3.96 11.26 12.92
C LEU A 158 -3.48 12.06 11.70
N GLN A 159 -2.58 11.49 10.89
CA GLN A 159 -2.11 12.12 9.66
C GLN A 159 -3.26 12.30 8.67
N LYS A 160 -4.11 11.29 8.46
CA LYS A 160 -5.32 11.39 7.62
C LYS A 160 -6.25 12.50 8.12
N LEU A 161 -6.46 12.61 9.44
CA LEU A 161 -7.26 13.67 10.02
C LEU A 161 -6.64 15.06 9.82
N ILE A 162 -5.34 15.23 10.07
CA ILE A 162 -4.64 16.51 9.83
C ILE A 162 -4.78 16.89 8.35
N LYS A 163 -4.55 15.93 7.45
CA LYS A 163 -4.63 16.15 6.01
C LYS A 163 -6.05 16.55 5.59
N SER A 164 -7.05 15.82 6.06
CA SER A 164 -8.47 16.13 5.82
C SER A 164 -8.83 17.53 6.34
N PHE A 165 -8.52 17.80 7.62
CA PHE A 165 -8.83 19.07 8.29
C PHE A 165 -8.23 20.28 7.59
N ILE A 166 -6.93 20.26 7.30
CA ILE A 166 -6.26 21.37 6.60
C ILE A 166 -6.75 21.48 5.15
N GLY A 167 -7.01 20.35 4.49
CA GLY A 167 -7.56 20.34 3.13
C GLY A 167 -8.92 21.03 3.00
N LEU A 168 -9.77 20.97 4.04
CA LEU A 168 -11.09 21.60 4.01
C LEU A 168 -11.04 23.13 3.90
N PHE A 169 -9.96 23.79 4.34
CA PHE A 169 -9.77 25.23 4.18
C PHE A 169 -9.68 25.69 2.72
N PHE A 170 -9.34 24.78 1.79
CA PHE A 170 -9.16 25.07 0.36
C PHE A 170 -10.35 24.62 -0.51
N THR A 171 -11.50 24.27 0.09
CA THR A 171 -12.68 23.81 -0.66
C THR A 171 -13.50 24.98 -1.24
N GLU A 172 -14.00 24.83 -2.47
CA GLU A 172 -14.78 25.88 -3.18
C GLU A 172 -16.14 26.20 -2.53
N THR A 173 -16.66 25.28 -1.72
CA THR A 173 -18.02 25.38 -1.14
C THR A 173 -18.10 26.24 0.12
N VAL A 174 -17.01 26.85 0.56
CA VAL A 174 -16.98 27.61 1.81
C VAL A 174 -17.57 29.00 1.61
N ALA A 175 -18.70 29.29 2.27
CA ALA A 175 -19.38 30.59 2.22
C ALA A 175 -18.59 31.76 2.86
N ASN A 176 -17.41 31.51 3.47
CA ASN A 176 -16.64 32.48 4.23
C ASN A 176 -15.11 32.28 4.10
N ILE A 177 -14.61 32.31 2.86
CA ILE A 177 -13.20 32.03 2.52
C ILE A 177 -12.20 32.91 3.30
N GLU A 178 -12.50 34.19 3.50
CA GLU A 178 -11.61 35.13 4.19
C GLU A 178 -11.44 34.78 5.67
N MET A 179 -12.54 34.48 6.38
CA MET A 179 -12.51 34.10 7.79
C MET A 179 -11.78 32.76 7.99
N ASN A 180 -11.99 31.81 7.09
CA ASN A 180 -11.29 30.52 7.11
C ASN A 180 -9.79 30.69 6.85
N MET A 181 -9.39 31.53 5.89
CA MET A 181 -7.98 31.81 5.64
C MET A 181 -7.33 32.56 6.80
N SER A 182 -8.06 33.44 7.48
CA SER A 182 -7.60 34.06 8.73
C SER A 182 -7.37 33.01 9.83
N CYS A 183 -8.26 32.03 9.97
CA CYS A 183 -8.07 30.94 10.93
C CYS A 183 -6.87 30.06 10.58
N LEU A 184 -6.68 29.72 9.30
CA LEU A 184 -5.49 28.97 8.84
C LEU A 184 -4.20 29.75 9.10
N LYS A 185 -4.23 31.07 8.90
CA LYS A 185 -3.15 31.98 9.28
C LYS A 185 -2.83 31.87 10.77
N SER A 186 -3.82 32.00 11.65
CA SER A 186 -3.61 31.85 13.10
C SER A 186 -3.04 30.47 13.49
N ILE A 187 -3.43 29.40 12.80
CA ILE A 187 -2.86 28.06 13.02
C ILE A 187 -1.35 28.06 12.69
N LEU A 188 -0.97 28.55 11.51
CA LEU A 188 0.43 28.61 11.08
C LEU A 188 1.27 29.49 12.00
N GLU A 189 0.77 30.66 12.38
CA GLU A 189 1.46 31.58 13.29
C GLU A 189 1.74 30.93 14.65
N ASN A 190 0.75 30.25 15.23
CA ASN A 190 0.91 29.54 16.51
C ASN A 190 1.92 28.39 16.41
N LEU A 191 1.91 27.64 15.30
CA LEU A 191 2.87 26.56 15.07
C LEU A 191 4.30 27.09 14.93
N PHE A 192 4.51 28.21 14.24
CA PHE A 192 5.84 28.81 14.11
C PHE A 192 6.34 29.44 15.40
N ILE A 193 5.47 30.13 16.16
CA ILE A 193 5.83 30.65 17.49
C ILE A 193 6.28 29.50 18.40
N TYR A 194 5.57 28.37 18.35
CA TYR A 194 5.93 27.20 19.12
C TYR A 194 7.25 26.57 18.65
N LEU A 195 7.49 26.49 17.34
CA LEU A 195 8.76 26.01 16.78
C LEU A 195 9.94 26.92 17.21
N GLU A 196 9.77 28.24 17.16
CA GLU A 196 10.78 29.19 17.65
C GLU A 196 11.05 28.97 19.15
N SER A 197 10.01 28.78 19.97
CA SER A 197 10.16 28.45 21.39
C SER A 197 10.88 27.13 21.62
N LEU A 198 10.59 26.09 20.81
CA LEU A 198 11.21 24.77 20.92
C LEU A 198 12.71 24.84 20.56
N VAL A 199 13.06 25.56 19.51
CA VAL A 199 14.46 25.83 19.14
C VAL A 199 15.19 26.57 20.26
N GLN A 200 14.60 27.61 20.84
CA GLN A 200 15.18 28.37 21.95
C GLN A 200 15.38 27.52 23.23
N ARG A 201 14.47 26.57 23.49
CA ARG A 201 14.59 25.62 24.61
C ARG A 201 15.61 24.51 24.36
N THR A 202 16.06 24.33 23.11
CA THR A 202 17.03 23.29 22.79
C THR A 202 18.43 23.78 23.16
N PRO A 203 19.18 23.07 24.03
CA PRO A 203 20.46 23.58 24.50
C PRO A 203 21.52 23.61 23.38
N ASN A 204 22.43 24.59 23.43
CA ASN A 204 23.45 24.79 22.39
C ASN A 204 24.76 24.01 22.60
N GLN A 205 24.96 23.32 23.72
CA GLN A 205 26.23 22.62 24.04
C GLN A 205 26.04 21.12 24.37
N THR A 206 26.93 20.28 23.82
CA THR A 206 27.10 18.86 24.16
C THR A 206 27.40 18.71 25.65
N CYS A 207 26.45 18.17 26.42
CA CYS A 207 26.79 17.62 27.72
C CYS A 207 27.51 16.28 27.45
N ASN A 208 28.83 16.25 27.61
CA ASN A 208 29.73 15.12 27.28
C ASN A 208 29.54 13.85 28.15
N THR A 209 28.32 13.51 28.56
CA THR A 209 28.06 12.32 29.37
C THR A 209 26.84 11.58 28.84
N ILE A 210 27.07 10.30 28.53
CA ILE A 210 26.17 9.26 28.00
C ILE A 210 25.05 8.91 29.01
N SER A 211 24.31 9.90 29.47
CA SER A 211 23.02 9.68 30.12
C SER A 211 22.02 10.57 29.42
N THR A 212 21.21 9.97 28.54
CA THR A 212 19.95 10.52 28.05
C THR A 212 19.12 10.95 29.26
N SER A 213 19.30 12.18 29.72
CA SER A 213 18.50 12.71 30.81
C SER A 213 17.04 12.65 30.38
N LEU A 214 16.13 12.33 31.30
CA LEU A 214 14.70 12.25 31.01
C LEU A 214 14.19 13.52 30.27
N SER A 215 14.77 14.68 30.58
CA SER A 215 14.56 15.95 29.88
C SER A 215 14.93 15.91 28.39
N SER A 216 16.09 15.35 28.04
CA SER A 216 16.51 15.20 26.63
C SER A 216 15.58 14.28 25.83
N ILE A 217 15.03 13.24 26.45
CA ILE A 217 14.13 12.31 25.77
C ILE A 217 12.77 12.95 25.50
N TYR A 218 12.19 13.65 26.47
CA TYR A 218 10.94 14.38 26.25
C TYR A 218 11.11 15.51 25.23
N LEU A 219 12.26 16.18 25.21
CA LEU A 219 12.57 17.18 24.19
C LEU A 219 12.61 16.56 22.78
N ILE A 220 13.21 15.38 22.61
CA ILE A 220 13.21 14.66 21.32
C ILE A 220 11.79 14.27 20.89
N ILE A 221 10.98 13.75 21.82
CA ILE A 221 9.57 13.38 21.55
C ILE A 221 8.76 14.63 21.13
N GLU A 222 8.98 15.76 21.79
CA GLU A 222 8.32 17.02 21.48
C GLU A 222 8.72 17.56 20.09
N TRP A 223 10.00 17.43 19.73
CA TRP A 223 10.51 17.72 18.39
C TRP A 223 9.88 16.84 17.32
N GLU A 224 9.81 15.52 17.55
CA GLU A 224 9.21 14.57 16.61
C GLU A 224 7.73 14.91 16.35
N ALA A 225 6.95 15.12 17.43
CA ALA A 225 5.53 15.43 17.33
C ALA A 225 5.26 16.75 16.59
N LEU A 226 6.03 17.81 16.89
CA LEU A 226 5.89 19.09 16.22
C LEU A 226 6.30 19.01 14.75
N TYR A 227 7.41 18.34 14.45
CA TYR A 227 7.90 18.11 13.09
C TYR A 227 6.79 17.48 12.23
N LEU A 228 6.17 16.41 12.71
CA LEU A 228 5.13 15.70 11.96
C LEU A 228 3.91 16.56 11.70
N LEU A 229 3.46 17.28 12.73
CA LEU A 229 2.33 18.18 12.58
C LEU A 229 2.63 19.26 11.53
N LEU A 230 3.82 19.85 11.58
CA LEU A 230 4.23 20.89 10.63
C LEU A 230 4.39 20.33 9.21
N ASP A 231 4.99 19.16 9.04
CA ASP A 231 5.16 18.49 7.74
C ASP A 231 3.81 18.31 7.04
N HIS A 232 2.82 17.71 7.73
CA HIS A 232 1.49 17.48 7.14
C HIS A 232 0.71 18.75 6.85
N VAL A 233 0.79 19.76 7.74
CA VAL A 233 0.15 21.06 7.52
C VAL A 233 0.78 21.77 6.33
N LEU A 234 2.11 21.88 6.30
CA LEU A 234 2.84 22.57 5.22
C LEU A 234 2.74 21.83 3.89
N PHE A 235 2.69 20.50 3.89
CA PHE A 235 2.49 19.69 2.70
C PHE A 235 1.19 20.09 1.97
N ILE A 236 0.09 20.22 2.70
CA ILE A 236 -1.19 20.62 2.09
C ILE A 236 -1.17 22.07 1.64
N VAL A 237 -0.65 22.97 2.48
CA VAL A 237 -0.52 24.39 2.12
C VAL A 237 0.31 24.54 0.84
N ARG A 238 1.44 23.84 0.74
CA ARG A 238 2.29 23.80 -0.46
C ARG A 238 1.52 23.23 -1.65
N LYS A 239 0.92 22.06 -1.51
CA LYS A 239 0.19 21.38 -2.60
C LYS A 239 -0.94 22.22 -3.14
N GLN A 240 -1.73 22.88 -2.29
CA GLN A 240 -2.88 23.65 -2.73
C GLN A 240 -2.49 25.01 -3.34
N LEU A 241 -1.46 25.66 -2.79
CA LEU A 241 -1.06 27.01 -3.24
C LEU A 241 -0.04 27.01 -4.39
N PHE A 242 0.80 25.99 -4.51
CA PHE A 242 1.95 26.00 -5.43
C PHE A 242 1.94 24.84 -6.44
N SER A 243 0.86 24.05 -6.54
CA SER A 243 0.76 23.02 -7.58
C SER A 243 0.50 23.64 -8.95
N SER A 244 1.28 23.23 -9.95
CA SER A 244 1.23 23.67 -11.35
C SER A 244 0.04 23.11 -12.15
N SER A 245 -1.01 22.58 -11.50
CA SER A 245 -2.16 22.02 -12.21
C SER A 245 -2.97 23.12 -12.91
N SER A 246 -3.08 23.02 -14.24
CA SER A 246 -3.49 24.05 -15.19
C SER A 246 -4.94 24.57 -15.10
N THR A 247 -5.73 24.16 -14.10
CA THR A 247 -7.19 24.39 -14.09
C THR A 247 -7.71 25.38 -13.04
N THR A 248 -6.90 25.87 -12.09
CA THR A 248 -7.39 26.70 -10.96
C THR A 248 -6.56 27.96 -10.65
N THR A 249 -5.92 28.58 -11.66
CA THR A 249 -4.98 29.69 -11.43
C THR A 249 -5.60 30.89 -10.68
N LYS A 250 -6.78 31.36 -11.07
CA LYS A 250 -7.43 32.52 -10.40
C LYS A 250 -7.88 32.24 -8.96
N PHE A 251 -8.27 31.00 -8.66
CA PHE A 251 -8.71 30.61 -7.32
C PHE A 251 -7.48 30.48 -6.41
N GLN A 252 -6.42 29.83 -6.89
CA GLN A 252 -5.14 29.71 -6.20
C GLN A 252 -4.51 31.07 -5.92
N GLU A 253 -4.47 31.98 -6.90
CA GLU A 253 -4.00 33.35 -6.71
C GLU A 253 -4.76 34.09 -5.59
N LYS A 254 -6.08 33.88 -5.49
CA LYS A 254 -6.89 34.46 -4.41
C LYS A 254 -6.49 33.90 -3.04
N PHE A 255 -6.36 32.57 -2.88
CA PHE A 255 -5.91 31.98 -1.61
C PHE A 255 -4.48 32.38 -1.26
N GLN A 256 -3.59 32.43 -2.25
CA GLN A 256 -2.22 32.87 -2.07
C GLN A 256 -2.17 34.32 -1.59
N SER A 257 -2.99 35.21 -2.16
CA SER A 257 -3.07 36.61 -1.74
C SER A 257 -3.64 36.78 -0.32
N LEU A 258 -4.59 35.92 0.08
CA LEU A 258 -5.21 35.96 1.41
C LEU A 258 -4.31 35.35 2.49
N LEU A 259 -3.57 34.29 2.18
CA LEU A 259 -2.72 33.59 3.15
C LEU A 259 -1.31 34.17 3.20
N ILE A 260 -0.65 34.37 2.05
CA ILE A 260 0.73 34.90 1.97
C ILE A 260 0.70 36.43 2.03
N THR A 261 0.19 36.92 3.15
CA THR A 261 0.34 38.33 3.55
C THR A 261 1.81 38.64 3.88
N SER A 262 2.20 39.91 3.83
CA SER A 262 3.57 40.34 4.16
C SER A 262 4.04 39.83 5.53
N THR A 263 3.14 39.83 6.52
CA THR A 263 3.40 39.35 7.89
C THR A 263 3.70 37.85 7.96
N ILE A 264 2.87 37.01 7.35
CA ILE A 264 3.14 35.55 7.28
C ILE A 264 4.44 35.28 6.53
N LYS A 265 4.67 35.95 5.40
CA LYS A 265 5.88 35.77 4.60
C LYS A 265 7.13 36.10 5.42
N GLU A 266 7.12 37.20 6.15
CA GLU A 266 8.21 37.59 7.05
C GLU A 266 8.43 36.56 8.16
N GLN A 267 7.36 36.03 8.75
CA GLN A 267 7.46 34.99 9.77
C GLN A 267 8.07 33.70 9.21
N PHE A 268 7.62 33.24 8.04
CA PHE A 268 8.22 32.10 7.33
C PHE A 268 9.72 32.29 7.08
N LEU A 269 10.11 33.46 6.56
CA LEU A 269 11.52 33.78 6.29
C LEU A 269 12.34 33.85 7.58
N ARG A 270 11.78 34.43 8.66
CA ARG A 270 12.40 34.49 9.98
C ARG A 270 12.62 33.09 10.56
N THR A 271 11.59 32.26 10.58
CA THR A 271 11.66 30.88 11.07
C THR A 271 12.66 30.05 10.25
N LEU A 272 12.68 30.20 8.92
CA LEU A 272 13.64 29.52 8.05
C LEU A 272 15.09 29.93 8.35
N LYS A 273 15.35 31.24 8.50
CA LYS A 273 16.67 31.74 8.91
C LYS A 273 17.08 31.21 10.29
N PHE A 274 16.12 31.10 11.21
CA PHE A 274 16.35 30.56 12.54
C PHE A 274 16.74 29.08 12.49
N LEU A 275 16.06 28.26 11.66
CA LEU A 275 16.41 26.86 11.43
C LEU A 275 17.76 26.68 10.72
N LEU A 276 18.09 27.56 9.75
CA LEU A 276 19.40 27.53 9.06
C LEU A 276 20.58 27.82 10.00
N GLN A 277 20.37 28.72 10.95
CA GLN A 277 21.36 29.05 11.99
C GLN A 277 21.42 28.00 13.10
N PHE A 278 20.43 27.11 13.17
CA PHE A 278 20.36 26.10 14.19
C PHE A 278 21.26 24.90 13.87
N THR A 279 22.29 24.73 14.70
CA THR A 279 23.21 23.59 14.69
C THR A 279 23.05 22.84 16.00
N PRO A 280 22.12 21.87 16.11
CA PRO A 280 21.94 21.14 17.35
C PRO A 280 23.20 20.32 17.64
N SER A 281 23.81 20.57 18.79
CA SER A 281 24.93 19.79 19.31
C SER A 281 24.47 18.61 20.18
N LEU A 282 23.15 18.50 20.43
CA LEU A 282 22.59 17.62 21.47
C LEU A 282 22.09 16.24 21.00
N SER A 283 21.55 16.10 19.79
CA SER A 283 21.10 14.81 19.28
C SER A 283 20.93 14.80 17.76
N GLU A 284 21.34 13.71 17.13
CA GLU A 284 21.19 13.50 15.70
C GLU A 284 19.72 13.45 15.27
N HIS A 285 18.83 12.94 16.14
CA HIS A 285 17.38 12.93 15.89
C HIS A 285 16.79 14.33 15.68
N ILE A 286 17.14 15.30 16.54
CA ILE A 286 16.67 16.69 16.40
C ILE A 286 17.27 17.31 15.12
N HIS A 287 18.53 17.01 14.82
CA HIS A 287 19.17 17.49 13.59
C HIS A 287 18.42 17.00 12.34
N GLY A 288 18.05 15.72 12.30
CA GLY A 288 17.24 15.13 11.24
C GLY A 288 15.90 15.83 11.02
N HIS A 289 15.15 16.09 12.09
CA HIS A 289 13.89 16.83 12.03
C HIS A 289 14.07 18.24 11.46
N VAL A 290 15.15 18.94 11.83
CA VAL A 290 15.47 20.28 11.30
C VAL A 290 15.75 20.22 9.80
N LEU A 291 16.54 19.26 9.32
CA LEU A 291 16.81 19.11 7.89
C LEU A 291 15.53 18.84 7.08
N ASN A 292 14.65 17.99 7.61
CA ASN A 292 13.38 17.70 6.97
C ASN A 292 12.47 18.94 6.93
N LEU A 293 12.41 19.74 8.01
CA LEU A 293 11.67 21.00 8.01
C LEU A 293 12.22 22.01 7.00
N LEU A 294 13.54 22.12 6.87
CA LEU A 294 14.18 22.96 5.84
C LEU A 294 13.76 22.53 4.44
N SER A 295 13.69 21.22 4.18
CA SER A 295 13.19 20.65 2.92
C SER A 295 11.71 20.99 2.69
N CYS A 296 10.87 20.82 3.72
CA CYS A 296 9.43 21.13 3.66
C CYS A 296 9.15 22.60 3.36
N MET A 297 9.95 23.51 3.91
CA MET A 297 9.81 24.96 3.74
C MET A 297 10.50 25.50 2.48
N PHE A 298 11.12 24.65 1.65
CA PHE A 298 11.88 25.10 0.48
C PHE A 298 11.04 25.89 -0.54
N PHE A 299 9.73 25.63 -0.65
CA PHE A 299 8.86 26.35 -1.59
C PHE A 299 8.87 27.87 -1.39
N ILE A 300 9.18 28.36 -0.18
CA ILE A 300 9.28 29.81 0.13
C ILE A 300 10.49 30.45 -0.53
N THR A 301 11.51 29.68 -0.90
CA THR A 301 12.71 30.18 -1.58
C THR A 301 12.44 30.74 -2.97
N GLN A 302 11.27 30.46 -3.57
CA GLN A 302 10.80 31.16 -4.78
C GLN A 302 10.74 32.68 -4.59
N HIS A 303 10.60 33.15 -3.34
CA HIS A 303 10.58 34.57 -3.01
C HIS A 303 11.95 35.14 -2.59
N ASP A 304 12.95 34.28 -2.35
CA ASP A 304 14.33 34.65 -2.02
C ASP A 304 15.29 33.50 -2.39
N GLN A 305 15.90 33.61 -3.58
CA GLN A 305 16.79 32.59 -4.13
C GLN A 305 18.07 32.39 -3.30
N THR A 306 18.47 33.38 -2.49
CA THR A 306 19.67 33.25 -1.66
C THR A 306 19.49 32.21 -0.55
N LEU A 307 18.26 32.03 -0.07
CA LEU A 307 17.91 31.01 0.92
C LEU A 307 17.94 29.60 0.33
N ALA A 308 17.61 29.43 -0.95
CA ALA A 308 17.74 28.13 -1.62
C ALA A 308 19.20 27.63 -1.58
N ILE A 309 20.15 28.51 -1.88
CA ILE A 309 21.58 28.22 -1.83
C ILE A 309 22.00 27.83 -0.41
N GLN A 310 21.54 28.58 0.60
CA GLN A 310 21.86 28.30 2.00
C GLN A 310 21.30 26.96 2.49
N ILE A 311 20.07 26.59 2.10
CA ILE A 311 19.48 25.27 2.42
C ILE A 311 20.28 24.15 1.76
N ILE A 312 20.62 24.28 0.48
CA ILE A 312 21.40 23.27 -0.24
C ILE A 312 22.78 23.12 0.39
N GLN A 313 23.46 24.23 0.69
CA GLN A 313 24.75 24.21 1.39
C GLN A 313 24.64 23.54 2.77
N ARG A 314 23.56 23.81 3.52
CA ARG A 314 23.32 23.20 4.82
C ARG A 314 23.13 21.68 4.72
N LEU A 315 22.36 21.20 3.75
CA LEU A 315 22.16 19.78 3.51
C LEU A 315 23.49 19.09 3.14
N LEU A 316 24.23 19.63 2.17
CA LEU A 316 25.49 19.06 1.70
C LEU A 316 26.58 19.05 2.79
N THR A 317 26.73 20.14 3.53
CA THR A 317 27.70 20.21 4.64
C THR A 317 27.36 19.22 5.75
N THR A 318 26.07 19.02 6.04
CA THR A 318 25.63 18.05 7.03
C THR A 318 25.92 16.62 6.58
N PHE A 319 25.63 16.29 5.32
CA PHE A 319 26.00 14.99 4.73
C PHE A 319 27.50 14.73 4.84
N GLN A 320 28.35 15.69 4.43
CA GLN A 320 29.80 15.57 4.49
C GLN A 320 30.32 15.40 5.92
N SER A 321 29.77 16.14 6.89
CA SER A 321 30.16 16.04 8.31
C SER A 321 29.90 14.64 8.87
N TYR A 322 28.68 14.10 8.67
CA TYR A 322 28.34 12.75 9.16
C TYR A 322 29.05 11.64 8.37
N GLN A 323 29.39 11.88 7.10
CA GLN A 323 30.24 10.97 6.34
C GLN A 323 31.64 10.86 6.96
N GLN A 324 32.24 11.99 7.34
CA GLN A 324 33.55 12.01 8.00
C GLN A 324 33.50 11.33 9.38
N GLN A 325 32.43 11.53 10.15
CA GLN A 325 32.23 10.85 11.44
C GLN A 325 32.05 9.33 11.29
N SER A 326 31.28 8.90 10.28
CA SER A 326 31.12 7.47 9.96
C SER A 326 32.45 6.80 9.58
N ILE A 327 33.29 7.50 8.80
CA ILE A 327 34.65 7.03 8.43
C ILE A 327 35.57 6.98 9.66
N ALA A 328 35.45 7.95 10.58
CA ALA A 328 36.21 7.99 11.83
C ALA A 328 35.79 6.92 12.85
N GLY A 329 34.65 6.24 12.65
CA GLY A 329 34.22 5.08 13.42
C GLY A 329 33.37 5.37 14.66
N THR A 330 32.93 6.62 14.85
CA THR A 330 32.00 7.03 15.91
C THR A 330 30.55 6.81 15.47
N ASP A 331 29.73 6.12 16.27
CA ASP A 331 28.27 5.94 16.14
C ASP A 331 27.71 5.75 14.70
N LYS A 332 28.13 4.65 14.06
CA LYS A 332 27.89 4.34 12.63
C LYS A 332 26.42 4.36 12.19
N ASN A 333 25.49 3.79 12.97
CA ASN A 333 24.09 3.68 12.57
C ASN A 333 23.40 5.06 12.53
N GLN A 334 23.81 5.92 13.43
CA GLN A 334 23.20 7.22 13.71
C GLN A 334 23.62 8.21 12.61
N SER A 335 24.92 8.23 12.31
CA SER A 335 25.50 8.93 11.14
C SER A 335 24.91 8.46 9.80
N GLU A 336 24.56 7.19 9.65
CA GLU A 336 23.93 6.64 8.43
C GLU A 336 22.50 7.14 8.24
N VAL A 337 21.70 7.20 9.32
CA VAL A 337 20.34 7.77 9.28
C VAL A 337 20.36 9.24 8.86
N MET A 338 21.30 10.03 9.37
CA MET A 338 21.45 11.45 8.99
C MET A 338 21.86 11.62 7.52
N GLN A 339 22.76 10.77 7.02
CA GLN A 339 23.14 10.77 5.60
C GLN A 339 21.93 10.45 4.71
N ILE A 340 21.11 9.47 5.08
CA ILE A 340 19.89 9.11 4.35
C ILE A 340 18.89 10.26 4.35
N GLN A 341 18.60 10.85 5.51
CA GLN A 341 17.64 11.96 5.62
C GLN A 341 18.09 13.19 4.82
N SER A 342 19.39 13.53 4.89
CA SER A 342 19.95 14.62 4.10
C SER A 342 19.87 14.33 2.59
N SER A 343 20.11 13.08 2.17
CA SER A 343 20.00 12.66 0.77
C SER A 343 18.56 12.71 0.26
N ASN A 344 17.60 12.22 1.04
CA ASN A 344 16.18 12.27 0.69
C ASN A 344 15.70 13.72 0.60
N ALA A 345 16.12 14.57 1.55
CA ALA A 345 15.81 16.00 1.51
C ALA A 345 16.39 16.66 0.25
N PHE A 346 17.62 16.33 -0.13
CA PHE A 346 18.22 16.84 -1.36
C PHE A 346 17.50 16.34 -2.63
N LEU A 347 17.15 15.06 -2.69
CA LEU A 347 16.37 14.48 -3.81
C LEU A 347 15.01 15.18 -3.98
N TYR A 348 14.33 15.47 -2.86
CA TYR A 348 13.09 16.23 -2.86
C TYR A 348 13.24 17.64 -3.46
N LEU A 349 14.39 18.29 -3.26
CA LEU A 349 14.70 19.59 -3.87
C LEU A 349 15.03 19.47 -5.36
N TYR A 350 15.77 18.43 -5.73
CA TYR A 350 16.25 18.19 -7.09
C TYR A 350 15.13 17.80 -8.08
N ASN A 351 14.03 17.23 -7.57
CA ASN A 351 12.82 16.90 -8.33
C ASN A 351 12.10 18.09 -9.01
N ASN A 352 12.72 19.27 -9.13
CA ASN A 352 12.17 20.43 -9.83
C ASN A 352 13.07 20.99 -10.95
N GLN A 353 14.24 20.39 -11.25
CA GLN A 353 15.16 20.89 -12.29
C GLN A 353 15.74 19.73 -13.12
N LEU A 354 15.26 19.57 -14.37
CA LEU A 354 15.60 18.44 -15.25
C LEU A 354 16.44 18.81 -16.49
N GLU A 355 16.96 20.03 -16.57
CA GLU A 355 17.60 20.52 -17.80
C GLU A 355 18.90 19.76 -18.15
N ASP A 356 19.59 19.12 -17.17
CA ASP A 356 20.86 18.39 -17.37
C ASP A 356 20.76 16.87 -17.14
N PHE A 357 19.64 16.26 -17.53
CA PHE A 357 19.37 14.83 -17.29
C PHE A 357 20.42 13.85 -17.84
N TYR A 358 21.07 14.18 -18.96
CA TYR A 358 22.08 13.33 -19.59
C TYR A 358 23.36 13.20 -18.75
N GLU A 359 23.76 14.27 -18.06
CA GLU A 359 24.96 14.27 -17.21
C GLU A 359 24.78 13.35 -15.98
N LEU A 360 23.55 13.18 -15.51
CA LEU A 360 23.22 12.27 -14.39
C LEU A 360 23.26 10.80 -14.79
N ILE A 361 22.89 10.48 -16.03
CA ILE A 361 22.85 9.09 -16.51
C ILE A 361 24.24 8.55 -16.84
N LYS A 362 25.15 9.40 -17.32
CA LYS A 362 26.47 8.96 -17.79
C LYS A 362 27.27 8.16 -16.75
N PRO A 363 27.40 8.59 -15.47
CA PRO A 363 28.08 7.80 -14.45
C PRO A 363 27.42 6.45 -14.17
N ILE A 364 26.08 6.37 -14.25
CA ILE A 364 25.33 5.13 -14.06
C ILE A 364 25.67 4.17 -15.20
N TYR A 365 25.65 4.65 -16.44
CA TYR A 365 26.02 3.85 -17.62
C TYR A 365 27.45 3.32 -17.52
N GLU A 366 28.41 4.16 -17.12
CA GLU A 366 29.82 3.76 -16.97
C GLU A 366 29.99 2.68 -15.88
N ILE A 367 29.34 2.83 -14.72
CA ILE A 367 29.39 1.83 -13.64
C ILE A 367 28.75 0.50 -14.08
N LEU A 368 27.61 0.55 -14.76
CA LEU A 368 26.94 -0.65 -15.28
C LEU A 368 27.80 -1.35 -16.33
N ASN A 369 28.41 -0.60 -17.25
CA ASN A 369 29.32 -1.15 -18.26
C ASN A 369 30.52 -1.85 -17.60
N ILE A 370 31.16 -1.22 -16.62
CA ILE A 370 32.28 -1.82 -15.87
C ILE A 370 31.83 -3.07 -15.10
N SER A 371 30.66 -3.01 -14.46
CA SER A 371 30.16 -4.07 -13.58
C SER A 371 29.60 -5.28 -14.33
N LEU A 372 29.22 -5.13 -15.60
CA LEU A 372 28.46 -6.12 -16.37
C LEU A 372 29.15 -6.58 -17.65
N GLN A 373 30.48 -6.46 -17.70
CA GLN A 373 31.32 -7.17 -18.68
C GLN A 373 31.23 -8.71 -18.54
N ALA A 374 30.59 -9.21 -17.48
CA ALA A 374 30.33 -10.63 -17.28
C ALA A 374 29.29 -11.15 -18.28
N ASP A 375 29.70 -12.04 -19.20
CA ASP A 375 28.79 -12.64 -20.19
C ASP A 375 28.11 -13.94 -19.72
N THR A 376 28.52 -14.47 -18.57
CA THR A 376 27.97 -15.70 -18.01
C THR A 376 27.69 -15.55 -16.51
N LEU A 377 26.75 -16.35 -16.00
CA LEU A 377 26.42 -16.40 -14.57
C LEU A 377 27.66 -16.70 -13.70
N THR A 378 28.54 -17.59 -14.16
CA THR A 378 29.78 -17.94 -13.45
C THR A 378 30.68 -16.73 -13.25
N ILE A 379 30.91 -15.94 -14.31
CA ILE A 379 31.74 -14.73 -14.23
C ILE A 379 31.05 -13.69 -13.35
N PHE A 380 29.72 -13.59 -13.38
CA PHE A 380 28.97 -12.68 -12.51
C PHE A 380 29.12 -13.04 -11.02
N ILE A 381 28.99 -14.33 -10.68
CA ILE A 381 29.20 -14.87 -9.33
C ILE A 381 30.63 -14.62 -8.85
N GLU A 382 31.63 -14.83 -9.71
CA GLU A 382 33.04 -14.58 -9.38
C GLU A 382 33.34 -13.09 -9.23
N TYR A 383 32.81 -12.23 -10.11
CA TYR A 383 33.02 -10.79 -10.09
C TYR A 383 32.52 -10.15 -8.78
N LEU A 384 31.36 -10.58 -8.30
CA LEU A 384 30.77 -10.15 -7.02
C LEU A 384 31.25 -10.99 -5.82
N ASP A 385 32.09 -12.00 -6.04
CA ASP A 385 32.56 -12.99 -5.06
C ASP A 385 31.43 -13.55 -4.17
N LEU A 386 30.30 -13.96 -4.77
CA LEU A 386 29.13 -14.40 -4.00
C LEU A 386 29.41 -15.68 -3.21
N CYS A 387 30.35 -16.51 -3.67
CA CYS A 387 30.75 -17.75 -2.99
C CYS A 387 31.92 -17.57 -2.00
N SER A 388 32.41 -16.34 -1.80
CA SER A 388 33.53 -16.04 -0.88
C SER A 388 34.79 -16.87 -1.16
N ASN A 389 35.16 -17.03 -2.43
CA ASN A 389 36.33 -17.80 -2.85
C ASN A 389 37.66 -17.08 -2.54
N ARG A 390 37.61 -15.89 -1.91
CA ARG A 390 38.75 -15.09 -1.38
C ARG A 390 39.89 -14.83 -2.37
N ARG A 391 39.60 -14.78 -3.67
CA ARG A 391 40.62 -14.45 -4.69
C ARG A 391 41.00 -12.96 -4.69
N GLU A 392 40.10 -12.09 -4.24
CA GLU A 392 40.30 -10.65 -4.22
C GLU A 392 40.23 -10.03 -2.81
N PRO A 393 40.88 -8.87 -2.59
CA PRO A 393 40.72 -8.09 -1.37
C PRO A 393 39.26 -7.73 -1.07
N MET A 394 38.82 -7.92 0.18
CA MET A 394 37.44 -7.64 0.61
C MET A 394 36.94 -6.22 0.30
N ASN A 395 37.84 -5.23 0.30
CA ASN A 395 37.50 -3.84 -0.02
C ASN A 395 37.09 -3.68 -1.50
N ILE A 396 37.70 -4.43 -2.40
CA ILE A 396 37.38 -4.43 -3.84
C ILE A 396 36.02 -5.08 -4.06
N ILE A 397 35.78 -6.24 -3.43
CA ILE A 397 34.49 -6.95 -3.51
C ILE A 397 33.35 -6.05 -2.99
N ARG A 398 33.55 -5.40 -1.83
CA ARG A 398 32.56 -4.46 -1.28
C ARG A 398 32.33 -3.26 -2.19
N TYR A 399 33.38 -2.71 -2.78
CA TYR A 399 33.27 -1.61 -3.73
C TYR A 399 32.43 -2.03 -4.95
N ARG A 400 32.73 -3.18 -5.57
CA ARG A 400 31.97 -3.70 -6.72
C ARG A 400 30.48 -3.89 -6.40
N ARG A 401 30.18 -4.57 -5.29
CA ARG A 401 28.80 -4.80 -4.84
C ARG A 401 28.03 -3.50 -4.62
N ARG A 402 28.65 -2.54 -3.93
CA ARG A 402 28.05 -1.24 -3.62
C ARG A 402 27.88 -0.37 -4.86
N ALA A 403 28.87 -0.33 -5.74
CA ALA A 403 28.80 0.45 -6.98
C ALA A 403 27.65 -0.03 -7.86
N LEU A 404 27.51 -1.35 -8.06
CA LEU A 404 26.39 -1.92 -8.81
C LEU A 404 25.04 -1.56 -8.18
N MET A 405 24.88 -1.79 -6.87
CA MET A 405 23.62 -1.46 -6.19
C MET A 405 23.29 0.02 -6.21
N LEU A 406 24.28 0.90 -6.06
CA LEU A 406 24.09 2.33 -6.13
C LEU A 406 23.64 2.76 -7.52
N ALA A 407 24.28 2.25 -8.58
CA ALA A 407 23.88 2.52 -9.95
C ALA A 407 22.42 2.11 -10.22
N LEU A 408 22.00 0.93 -9.74
CA LEU A 408 20.62 0.47 -9.86
C LEU A 408 19.64 1.33 -9.05
N HIS A 409 19.99 1.73 -7.83
CA HIS A 409 19.15 2.63 -7.02
C HIS A 409 18.99 4.01 -7.65
N CYS A 410 20.09 4.61 -8.10
CA CYS A 410 20.04 5.89 -8.81
C CYS A 410 19.20 5.78 -10.09
N LEU A 411 19.34 4.69 -10.86
CA LEU A 411 18.51 4.46 -12.05
C LEU A 411 17.02 4.34 -11.70
N CYS A 412 16.68 3.55 -10.68
CA CYS A 412 15.31 3.39 -10.21
C CYS A 412 14.69 4.73 -9.79
N LEU A 413 15.43 5.53 -9.01
CA LEU A 413 15.00 6.86 -8.59
C LEU A 413 14.80 7.81 -9.78
N LEU A 414 15.75 7.86 -10.71
CA LEU A 414 15.63 8.70 -11.91
C LEU A 414 14.36 8.37 -12.70
N ILE A 415 14.06 7.08 -12.92
CA ILE A 415 12.83 6.66 -13.62
C ILE A 415 11.57 7.05 -12.82
N ARG A 416 11.61 7.00 -11.48
CA ARG A 416 10.48 7.42 -10.61
C ARG A 416 10.21 8.92 -10.78
N CYS A 417 11.25 9.73 -10.67
CA CYS A 417 11.14 11.18 -10.75
C CYS A 417 10.63 11.63 -12.12
N THR A 418 11.05 10.98 -13.21
CA THR A 418 10.57 11.32 -14.56
C THR A 418 9.13 10.88 -14.81
N LYS A 419 8.63 9.84 -14.14
CA LYS A 419 7.22 9.43 -14.21
C LYS A 419 6.29 10.38 -13.44
N GLN A 420 6.72 10.86 -12.26
CA GLN A 420 5.90 11.72 -11.39
C GLN A 420 5.71 13.13 -11.94
N GLN A 421 6.71 13.67 -12.63
CA GLN A 421 6.58 14.98 -13.25
C GLN A 421 5.72 14.90 -14.52
N GLN A 422 4.77 15.83 -14.67
CA GLN A 422 4.03 16.03 -15.92
C GLN A 422 4.95 16.65 -16.99
N LEU A 423 5.94 15.88 -17.42
CA LEU A 423 6.91 16.31 -18.42
C LEU A 423 6.24 16.44 -19.79
N ASP A 424 6.65 17.47 -20.52
CA ASP A 424 6.34 17.61 -21.94
C ASP A 424 6.72 16.33 -22.70
N ALA A 425 5.86 15.91 -23.63
CA ALA A 425 6.03 14.68 -24.40
C ALA A 425 7.39 14.59 -25.11
N ASN A 426 7.95 15.75 -25.51
CA ASN A 426 9.26 15.84 -26.15
C ASN A 426 10.42 15.52 -25.18
N ILE A 427 10.33 15.99 -23.94
CA ILE A 427 11.34 15.71 -22.89
C ILE A 427 11.25 14.23 -22.49
N ARG A 428 10.04 13.71 -22.32
CA ARG A 428 9.81 12.27 -22.03
C ARG A 428 10.43 11.37 -23.09
N SER A 429 10.26 11.70 -24.38
CA SER A 429 10.85 10.95 -25.49
C SER A 429 12.39 10.93 -25.44
N LYS A 430 13.03 12.09 -25.19
CA LYS A 430 14.50 12.18 -25.06
C LYS A 430 15.04 11.37 -23.87
N ILE A 431 14.35 11.42 -22.74
CA ILE A 431 14.67 10.64 -21.54
C ILE A 431 14.58 9.14 -21.84
N SER A 432 13.48 8.70 -22.47
CA SER A 432 13.28 7.31 -22.86
C SER A 432 14.39 6.80 -23.80
N ILE A 433 14.82 7.61 -24.76
CA ILE A 433 15.93 7.25 -25.67
C ILE A 433 17.23 7.00 -24.90
N CYS A 434 17.53 7.79 -23.86
CA CYS A 434 18.74 7.61 -23.04
C CYS A 434 18.66 6.33 -22.20
N PHE A 435 17.47 5.97 -21.74
CA PHE A 435 17.27 4.82 -20.86
C PHE A 435 17.21 3.47 -21.60
N ARG A 436 16.82 3.43 -22.88
CA ARG A 436 16.67 2.19 -23.65
C ARG A 436 17.96 1.35 -23.72
N PRO A 437 19.14 1.89 -24.09
CA PRO A 437 20.37 1.10 -24.11
C PRO A 437 20.70 0.50 -22.74
N ILE A 438 20.49 1.26 -21.66
CA ILE A 438 20.73 0.78 -20.29
C ILE A 438 19.84 -0.41 -19.94
N LEU A 439 18.56 -0.34 -20.33
CA LEU A 439 17.63 -1.46 -20.14
C LEU A 439 18.15 -2.71 -20.87
N PHE A 440 18.35 -2.59 -22.18
CA PHE A 440 18.64 -3.76 -23.03
C PHE A 440 20.02 -4.36 -22.80
N ASP A 441 21.04 -3.53 -22.62
CA ASP A 441 22.43 -4.00 -22.54
C ASP A 441 22.79 -4.50 -21.14
N TYR A 442 22.14 -3.96 -20.09
CA TYR A 442 22.57 -4.17 -18.71
C TYR A 442 21.49 -4.71 -17.78
N ILE A 443 20.36 -4.01 -17.61
CA ILE A 443 19.38 -4.36 -16.57
C ILE A 443 18.80 -5.76 -16.79
N LEU A 444 18.54 -6.13 -18.04
CA LEU A 444 18.02 -7.44 -18.37
C LEU A 444 19.02 -8.55 -18.15
N LYS A 445 20.29 -8.29 -18.45
CA LYS A 445 21.38 -9.24 -18.20
C LYS A 445 21.48 -9.54 -16.71
N VAL A 446 21.42 -8.51 -15.86
CA VAL A 446 21.38 -8.69 -14.39
C VAL A 446 20.15 -9.45 -13.96
N THR A 447 18.98 -9.10 -14.48
CA THR A 447 17.71 -9.78 -14.16
C THR A 447 17.78 -11.27 -14.50
N GLN A 448 18.32 -11.61 -15.68
CA GLN A 448 18.52 -12.99 -16.10
C GLN A 448 19.47 -13.73 -15.15
N PHE A 449 20.61 -13.14 -14.78
CA PHE A 449 21.51 -13.74 -13.79
C PHE A 449 20.85 -13.94 -12.44
N CYS A 450 20.08 -12.96 -11.95
CA CYS A 450 19.31 -13.07 -10.71
C CYS A 450 18.33 -14.24 -10.74
N ASN A 451 17.64 -14.48 -11.85
CA ASN A 451 16.75 -15.63 -12.01
C ASN A 451 17.51 -16.96 -12.04
N GLN A 452 18.62 -17.00 -12.79
CA GLN A 452 19.44 -18.20 -12.90
C GLN A 452 20.10 -18.59 -11.56
N LEU A 453 20.33 -17.65 -10.64
CA LEU A 453 20.82 -17.97 -9.29
C LEU A 453 19.92 -18.97 -8.55
N TYR A 454 18.61 -18.95 -8.81
CA TYR A 454 17.63 -19.85 -8.19
C TYR A 454 17.48 -21.19 -8.91
N ASP A 455 18.01 -21.33 -10.12
CA ASP A 455 17.95 -22.59 -10.86
C ASP A 455 19.16 -23.49 -10.53
N ARG A 456 18.89 -24.60 -9.87
CA ARG A 456 19.90 -25.61 -9.52
C ARG A 456 20.58 -26.24 -10.75
N GLN A 457 19.90 -26.31 -11.90
CA GLN A 457 20.46 -26.91 -13.11
C GLN A 457 21.43 -25.96 -13.82
N ILE A 458 21.17 -24.65 -13.77
CA ILE A 458 21.98 -23.63 -14.44
C ILE A 458 23.08 -23.10 -13.52
N ASN A 459 22.80 -22.90 -12.23
CA ASN A 459 23.75 -22.34 -11.27
C ASN A 459 24.68 -23.44 -10.69
N PRO A 460 25.96 -23.50 -11.12
CA PRO A 460 26.89 -24.51 -10.61
C PRO A 460 27.23 -24.33 -9.13
N PHE A 461 26.90 -23.17 -8.54
CA PHE A 461 27.15 -22.84 -7.13
C PHE A 461 25.88 -22.82 -6.28
N TYR A 462 24.75 -23.33 -6.79
CA TYR A 462 23.46 -23.28 -6.09
C TYR A 462 23.54 -23.85 -4.67
N ASP A 463 24.15 -25.02 -4.51
CA ASP A 463 24.23 -25.68 -3.20
C ASP A 463 25.04 -24.89 -2.14
N ILE A 464 25.93 -24.00 -2.58
CA ILE A 464 26.69 -23.08 -1.72
C ILE A 464 25.84 -21.84 -1.38
N LEU A 465 25.10 -21.33 -2.37
CA LEU A 465 24.34 -20.08 -2.23
C LEU A 465 22.93 -20.26 -1.65
N LYS A 466 22.37 -21.47 -1.63
CA LYS A 466 20.96 -21.73 -1.28
C LYS A 466 20.53 -21.09 0.04
N ILE A 467 21.38 -21.07 1.06
CA ILE A 467 21.07 -20.45 2.37
C ILE A 467 20.89 -18.93 2.25
N ASN A 468 21.66 -18.29 1.38
CA ASN A 468 21.55 -16.85 1.08
C ASN A 468 20.44 -16.52 0.07
N LEU A 469 19.74 -17.54 -0.44
CA LEU A 469 18.60 -17.40 -1.37
C LEU A 469 17.25 -17.73 -0.71
N THR A 470 17.24 -18.11 0.58
CA THR A 470 16.03 -18.29 1.39
C THR A 470 15.64 -17.01 2.12
N TYR A 471 14.45 -16.97 2.73
CA TYR A 471 13.97 -15.82 3.51
C TYR A 471 15.03 -15.23 4.45
N SER A 472 15.16 -13.90 4.44
CA SER A 472 15.84 -13.17 5.51
C SER A 472 14.98 -13.13 6.77
N ASP A 473 15.60 -12.90 7.93
CA ASP A 473 14.84 -12.78 9.19
C ASP A 473 13.91 -11.56 9.17
N THR A 474 14.32 -10.51 8.48
CA THR A 474 13.51 -9.30 8.23
C THR A 474 12.26 -9.63 7.41
N GLU A 475 12.38 -10.39 6.32
CA GLU A 475 11.23 -10.84 5.52
C GLU A 475 10.33 -11.79 6.31
N ARG A 476 10.91 -12.73 7.07
CA ARG A 476 10.12 -13.64 7.94
C ARG A 476 9.24 -12.85 8.90
N GLN A 477 9.82 -11.85 9.56
CA GLN A 477 9.08 -10.96 10.46
C GLN A 477 8.04 -10.11 9.73
N LEU A 478 8.33 -9.66 8.50
CA LEU A 478 7.40 -8.88 7.70
C LEU A 478 6.16 -9.69 7.31
N TYR A 479 6.34 -10.95 6.91
CA TYR A 479 5.22 -11.85 6.60
C TYR A 479 4.42 -12.28 7.83
N LEU A 480 5.07 -12.35 8.99
CA LEU A 480 4.42 -12.65 10.27
C LEU A 480 3.75 -11.41 10.93
N GLY A 481 3.96 -10.21 10.38
CA GLY A 481 3.47 -8.97 10.98
C GLY A 481 4.20 -8.54 12.26
N THR A 482 5.42 -9.03 12.48
CA THR A 482 6.26 -8.76 13.67
C THR A 482 7.47 -7.86 13.38
N TYR A 483 7.59 -7.34 12.16
CA TYR A 483 8.79 -6.61 11.68
C TYR A 483 9.07 -5.29 12.41
N GLU A 484 8.06 -4.45 12.60
CA GLU A 484 8.24 -3.17 13.28
C GLU A 484 8.42 -3.35 14.80
N SER A 485 7.94 -4.46 15.35
CA SER A 485 8.01 -4.77 16.77
C SER A 485 9.46 -4.88 17.27
N ASN A 486 10.34 -5.50 16.46
CA ASN A 486 11.75 -5.77 16.78
C ASN A 486 12.74 -4.65 16.37
N ASN A 487 12.44 -3.89 15.31
CA ASN A 487 13.32 -2.80 14.87
C ASN A 487 13.16 -1.56 15.74
N VAL A 488 11.97 -1.31 16.27
CA VAL A 488 11.75 -0.23 17.24
C VAL A 488 12.45 -0.55 18.56
N THR A 489 12.40 -1.78 19.07
CA THR A 489 13.17 -2.18 20.27
C THR A 489 14.69 -2.08 20.07
N LYS A 490 15.21 -2.41 18.88
CA LYS A 490 16.64 -2.18 18.57
C LYS A 490 17.03 -0.70 18.48
N ALA A 491 16.10 0.17 18.08
CA ALA A 491 16.31 1.62 18.00
C ALA A 491 16.05 2.36 19.33
N THR A 492 15.27 1.78 20.26
CA THR A 492 14.89 2.40 21.54
C THR A 492 15.73 1.95 22.74
N ILE A 493 16.61 0.94 22.62
CA ILE A 493 17.54 0.58 23.71
C ILE A 493 18.76 1.53 23.67
N PRO A 494 18.94 2.46 24.63
CA PRO A 494 20.25 3.05 24.87
C PRO A 494 21.18 1.94 25.35
N SER A 495 22.14 1.58 24.51
CA SER A 495 23.13 0.54 24.75
C SER A 495 23.92 0.79 26.04
N THR A 496 23.46 0.23 27.16
CA THR A 496 24.24 0.11 28.41
C THR A 496 24.33 -1.32 28.91
N VAL A 497 23.57 -2.25 28.33
CA VAL A 497 23.81 -3.68 28.48
C VAL A 497 24.73 -4.07 27.33
N THR A 498 25.97 -4.48 27.65
CA THR A 498 26.79 -5.26 26.71
C THR A 498 25.93 -6.46 26.29
N PRO A 499 25.42 -6.49 25.05
CA PRO A 499 24.75 -7.69 24.60
C PRO A 499 25.85 -8.76 24.54
N SER A 500 25.58 -9.95 25.07
CA SER A 500 26.46 -11.12 24.90
C SER A 500 26.58 -11.56 23.43
N SER A 501 26.03 -10.78 22.49
CA SER A 501 26.34 -10.80 21.06
C SER A 501 26.30 -9.36 20.50
N PRO A 502 27.40 -8.86 19.89
CA PRO A 502 27.43 -7.51 19.34
C PRO A 502 26.49 -7.36 18.13
N PRO A 503 25.92 -6.17 17.87
CA PRO A 503 25.17 -5.92 16.64
C PRO A 503 26.13 -5.96 15.45
N VAL A 504 25.84 -6.86 14.50
CA VAL A 504 26.36 -7.01 13.12
C VAL A 504 27.63 -6.20 12.81
N SER A 505 28.69 -6.45 13.58
CA SER A 505 30.03 -5.93 13.37
C SER A 505 31.01 -7.03 13.72
N TYR A 506 31.63 -7.57 12.66
CA TYR A 506 32.85 -8.39 12.70
C TYR A 506 33.02 -9.29 13.94
N VAL A 507 32.32 -10.41 13.97
CA VAL A 507 32.83 -11.62 14.62
C VAL A 507 33.37 -12.53 13.51
N ARG A 508 34.61 -12.29 13.09
CA ARG A 508 35.43 -13.40 12.57
C ARG A 508 35.79 -14.25 13.78
N LEU A 509 34.97 -15.25 14.08
CA LEU A 509 35.47 -16.40 14.80
C LEU A 509 36.48 -17.06 13.86
N ASN A 510 37.75 -17.08 14.28
CA ASN A 510 38.71 -18.06 13.80
C ASN A 510 38.18 -19.44 14.19
N SER A 511 37.34 -20.05 13.35
CA SER A 511 37.02 -21.46 13.43
C SER A 511 37.52 -22.13 12.16
N THR A 512 38.53 -22.95 12.33
CA THR A 512 39.08 -23.93 11.39
C THR A 512 38.07 -25.04 11.11
N SER A 513 36.90 -24.71 10.56
CA SER A 513 35.92 -25.69 10.10
C SER A 513 35.12 -25.16 8.90
N ASN A 514 35.03 -25.98 7.86
CA ASN A 514 34.30 -25.76 6.60
C ASN A 514 32.76 -25.67 6.80
N ILE A 515 32.26 -24.74 7.60
CA ILE A 515 30.83 -24.61 7.88
C ILE A 515 30.31 -23.33 7.21
N LEU A 516 29.23 -23.50 6.45
CA LEU A 516 28.55 -22.54 5.58
C LEU A 516 28.51 -21.12 6.14
N ILE A 517 28.93 -20.17 5.30
CA ILE A 517 28.87 -18.73 5.55
C ILE A 517 27.40 -18.32 5.47
N ASP A 518 26.75 -18.27 6.62
CA ASP A 518 25.47 -17.59 6.78
C ASP A 518 25.76 -16.09 6.95
N ASP A 519 25.83 -15.35 5.84
CA ASP A 519 26.07 -13.90 5.83
C ASP A 519 24.74 -13.20 5.53
N GLU A 520 24.03 -12.81 6.59
CA GLU A 520 22.78 -12.03 6.55
C GLU A 520 22.90 -10.84 5.58
N ARG A 521 24.07 -10.19 5.50
CA ARG A 521 24.31 -9.07 4.58
C ARG A 521 24.35 -9.48 3.12
N LEU A 522 24.89 -10.67 2.82
CA LEU A 522 24.89 -11.20 1.46
C LEU A 522 23.47 -11.60 1.05
N ARG A 523 22.71 -12.20 1.95
CA ARG A 523 21.29 -12.52 1.75
C ARG A 523 20.48 -11.26 1.42
N ASP A 524 20.55 -10.24 2.28
CA ASP A 524 19.86 -8.95 2.06
C ASP A 524 20.31 -8.26 0.76
N TYR A 525 21.60 -8.35 0.43
CA TYR A 525 22.14 -7.83 -0.83
C TYR A 525 21.51 -8.52 -2.05
N LEU A 526 21.47 -9.85 -2.07
CA LEU A 526 20.89 -10.62 -3.18
C LEU A 526 19.39 -10.38 -3.31
N HIS A 527 18.70 -10.28 -2.18
CA HIS A 527 17.28 -9.97 -2.12
C HIS A 527 16.99 -8.59 -2.71
N ARG A 528 17.72 -7.56 -2.25
CA ARG A 528 17.56 -6.20 -2.76
C ARG A 528 17.96 -6.06 -4.22
N LEU A 529 19.00 -6.79 -4.66
CA LEU A 529 19.41 -6.84 -6.07
C LEU A 529 18.31 -7.44 -6.95
N PHE A 530 17.67 -8.52 -6.51
CA PHE A 530 16.54 -9.13 -7.22
C PHE A 530 15.37 -8.15 -7.33
N ASP A 531 14.96 -7.57 -6.19
CA ASP A 531 13.79 -6.69 -6.13
C ASP A 531 13.96 -5.44 -6.99
N ILE A 532 15.13 -4.80 -6.91
CA ILE A 532 15.38 -3.56 -7.65
C ILE A 532 15.41 -3.78 -9.17
N CYS A 533 15.93 -4.92 -9.64
CA CYS A 533 15.93 -5.25 -11.07
C CYS A 533 14.50 -5.34 -11.61
N TYR A 534 13.62 -6.03 -10.90
CA TYR A 534 12.22 -6.14 -11.29
C TYR A 534 11.43 -4.83 -11.16
N GLN A 535 11.71 -4.02 -10.14
CA GLN A 535 11.18 -2.67 -10.02
C GLN A 535 11.57 -1.80 -11.22
N ILE A 536 12.86 -1.77 -11.57
CA ILE A 536 13.35 -1.02 -12.73
C ILE A 536 12.63 -1.50 -13.99
N ASN A 537 12.63 -2.81 -14.27
CA ASN A 537 11.97 -3.38 -15.46
C ASN A 537 10.49 -2.98 -15.57
N GLY A 538 9.71 -3.08 -14.49
CA GLY A 538 8.29 -2.71 -14.53
C GLY A 538 8.08 -1.21 -14.73
N MET A 539 8.94 -0.39 -14.12
CA MET A 539 8.91 1.06 -14.27
C MET A 539 9.26 1.54 -15.67
N TYR A 540 10.17 0.85 -16.36
CA TYR A 540 10.50 1.12 -17.76
C TYR A 540 9.27 1.00 -18.67
N PHE A 541 8.52 -0.10 -18.56
CA PHE A 541 7.29 -0.30 -19.34
C PHE A 541 6.17 0.68 -18.96
N ALA A 542 6.16 1.16 -17.72
CA ALA A 542 5.23 2.20 -17.29
C ALA A 542 5.62 3.61 -17.78
N HIS A 543 6.92 3.87 -18.01
CA HIS A 543 7.44 5.16 -18.41
C HIS A 543 7.45 5.33 -19.94
N ASP A 544 7.89 4.30 -20.67
CA ASP A 544 8.07 4.33 -22.12
C ASP A 544 7.13 3.33 -22.81
N THR A 545 5.93 3.79 -23.16
CA THR A 545 4.92 2.98 -23.87
C THR A 545 5.37 2.56 -25.27
N ASP A 546 6.39 3.21 -25.84
CA ASP A 546 6.93 2.80 -27.14
C ASP A 546 7.73 1.49 -27.05
N LEU A 547 8.14 1.06 -25.84
CA LEU A 547 8.81 -0.24 -25.63
C LEU A 547 7.96 -1.42 -26.08
N TYR A 548 6.63 -1.30 -26.04
CA TYR A 548 5.72 -2.34 -26.54
C TYR A 548 5.82 -2.52 -28.07
N TYR A 549 6.33 -1.51 -28.77
CA TYR A 549 6.41 -1.43 -30.25
C TYR A 549 7.83 -1.56 -30.78
N LEU A 550 8.84 -1.64 -29.91
CA LEU A 550 10.24 -1.57 -30.30
C LEU A 550 10.66 -2.82 -31.09
N LYS A 551 10.93 -2.64 -32.39
CA LYS A 551 11.56 -3.65 -33.26
C LYS A 551 13.07 -3.44 -33.25
N LEU A 552 13.82 -4.34 -32.61
CA LEU A 552 15.28 -4.36 -32.70
C LEU A 552 15.69 -5.45 -33.70
N ASN A 553 16.23 -5.01 -34.84
CA ASN A 553 16.63 -5.80 -36.03
C ASN A 553 15.47 -6.42 -36.84
N ASP A 554 15.76 -6.81 -38.09
CA ASP A 554 14.82 -7.23 -39.17
C ASP A 554 13.86 -8.40 -38.85
N ASN A 555 13.81 -8.89 -37.61
CA ASN A 555 12.86 -9.91 -37.16
C ASN A 555 11.85 -9.30 -36.17
N ASN A 556 10.56 -9.36 -36.54
CA ASN A 556 9.38 -8.84 -35.81
C ASN A 556 9.09 -9.47 -34.41
N TYR A 557 10.09 -9.94 -33.65
CA TYR A 557 9.91 -10.89 -32.54
C TYR A 557 10.72 -10.60 -31.27
N LEU A 558 10.93 -9.34 -30.85
CA LEU A 558 11.65 -9.14 -29.58
C LEU A 558 10.75 -9.25 -28.35
N LEU A 559 9.72 -8.40 -28.17
CA LEU A 559 9.00 -8.27 -26.89
C LEU A 559 8.43 -9.60 -26.32
N THR A 560 7.79 -10.43 -27.14
CA THR A 560 7.22 -11.71 -26.71
C THR A 560 8.28 -12.74 -26.39
N THR A 561 9.32 -12.86 -27.22
CA THR A 561 10.44 -13.77 -27.00
C THR A 561 11.34 -13.31 -25.85
N TYR A 562 11.39 -11.99 -25.62
CA TYR A 562 12.04 -11.29 -24.51
C TYR A 562 11.34 -11.56 -23.18
N LEU A 563 10.02 -11.39 -23.13
CA LEU A 563 9.22 -11.71 -21.94
C LEU A 563 9.27 -13.22 -21.68
N GLN A 564 9.22 -14.04 -22.73
CA GLN A 564 9.35 -15.49 -22.63
C GLN A 564 10.71 -15.93 -22.07
N LYS A 565 11.83 -15.39 -22.58
CA LYS A 565 13.16 -15.77 -22.12
C LYS A 565 13.49 -15.20 -20.73
N ILE A 566 13.15 -13.95 -20.43
CA ILE A 566 13.56 -13.33 -19.15
C ILE A 566 12.62 -13.73 -18.01
N LEU A 567 11.31 -13.85 -18.27
CA LEU A 567 10.36 -14.26 -17.25
C LEU A 567 10.30 -15.78 -17.19
N PHE A 568 9.92 -16.47 -18.26
CA PHE A 568 9.50 -17.87 -18.14
C PHE A 568 10.62 -18.90 -18.09
N GLU A 569 11.85 -18.56 -18.47
CA GLU A 569 12.96 -19.53 -18.51
C GLU A 569 13.22 -20.16 -17.13
N ASN A 570 12.93 -19.44 -16.03
CA ASN A 570 13.17 -19.91 -14.65
C ASN A 570 11.99 -19.74 -13.68
N PHE A 571 10.77 -19.46 -14.15
CA PHE A 571 9.63 -19.26 -13.24
C PHE A 571 9.33 -20.48 -12.35
N ASN A 572 9.61 -21.68 -12.86
CA ASN A 572 9.43 -22.94 -12.13
C ASN A 572 10.35 -23.09 -10.92
N THR A 573 11.55 -22.49 -10.98
CA THR A 573 12.57 -22.65 -9.95
C THR A 573 12.55 -21.51 -8.92
N LEU A 574 11.91 -20.38 -9.26
CA LEU A 574 11.75 -19.26 -8.33
C LEU A 574 10.89 -19.64 -7.12
N PRO A 575 11.31 -19.33 -5.88
CA PRO A 575 10.48 -19.53 -4.70
C PRO A 575 9.31 -18.54 -4.67
N SER A 576 8.25 -18.89 -3.93
CA SER A 576 6.97 -18.15 -3.93
C SER A 576 7.14 -16.68 -3.52
N PHE A 577 7.94 -16.39 -2.49
CA PHE A 577 8.18 -15.02 -2.05
C PHE A 577 8.89 -14.15 -3.10
N ARG A 578 9.73 -14.73 -3.97
CA ARG A 578 10.34 -14.01 -5.11
C ARG A 578 9.39 -13.92 -6.29
N LEU A 579 8.57 -14.94 -6.54
CA LEU A 579 7.50 -14.86 -7.54
C LEU A 579 6.57 -13.67 -7.26
N ARG A 580 6.22 -13.44 -5.98
CA ARG A 580 5.42 -12.28 -5.57
C ARG A 580 6.04 -10.95 -6.05
N ILE A 581 7.34 -10.76 -5.89
CA ILE A 581 8.06 -9.56 -6.35
C ILE A 581 7.95 -9.40 -7.87
N VAL A 582 8.09 -10.49 -8.62
CA VAL A 582 7.93 -10.47 -10.08
C VAL A 582 6.51 -10.07 -10.47
N LEU A 583 5.49 -10.65 -9.83
CA LEU A 583 4.09 -10.33 -10.09
C LEU A 583 3.78 -8.87 -9.78
N ARG A 584 4.16 -8.40 -8.59
CA ARG A 584 3.83 -7.06 -8.09
C ARG A 584 4.58 -5.94 -8.81
N HIS A 585 5.90 -6.06 -8.95
CA HIS A 585 6.72 -4.97 -9.48
C HIS A 585 6.87 -4.99 -10.98
N PHE A 586 6.69 -6.14 -11.64
CA PHE A 586 6.82 -6.25 -13.09
C PHE A 586 5.49 -6.58 -13.78
N CYS A 587 4.91 -7.76 -13.54
CA CYS A 587 3.76 -8.22 -14.33
C CYS A 587 2.54 -7.30 -14.18
N ARG A 588 2.27 -6.79 -12.98
CA ARG A 588 1.21 -5.81 -12.73
C ARG A 588 1.41 -4.54 -13.55
N LEU A 589 2.57 -3.89 -13.45
CA LEU A 589 2.86 -2.67 -14.19
C LEU A 589 2.87 -2.89 -15.71
N PHE A 590 3.35 -4.05 -16.15
CA PHE A 590 3.38 -4.45 -17.55
C PHE A 590 1.98 -4.61 -18.16
N VAL A 591 1.02 -5.17 -17.41
CA VAL A 591 -0.37 -5.29 -17.88
C VAL A 591 -1.13 -3.97 -17.73
N GLU A 592 -0.94 -3.28 -16.61
CA GLU A 592 -1.63 -2.02 -16.28
C GLU A 592 -1.32 -0.89 -17.28
N ASN A 593 -0.06 -0.78 -17.72
CA ASN A 593 0.40 0.30 -18.60
C ASN A 593 0.40 -0.11 -20.08
N TYR A 594 -0.21 -1.25 -20.43
CA TYR A 594 -0.42 -1.61 -21.83
C TYR A 594 -1.30 -0.56 -22.51
N SER A 595 -0.76 0.15 -23.50
CA SER A 595 -1.51 1.12 -24.29
C SER A 595 -1.63 0.65 -25.73
N SER A 596 -2.86 0.54 -26.23
CA SER A 596 -3.11 0.30 -27.64
C SER A 596 -2.95 1.64 -28.40
N SER A 597 -1.80 1.86 -29.03
CA SER A 597 -1.54 3.07 -29.83
C SER A 597 -2.21 2.94 -31.21
N ILE A 598 -2.43 4.09 -31.88
CA ILE A 598 -3.09 4.19 -33.20
C ILE A 598 -2.12 3.80 -34.35
N ASN A 599 -1.07 3.03 -34.06
CA ASN A 599 -0.07 2.67 -35.07
C ASN A 599 -0.52 1.49 -35.94
N THR A 600 0.04 1.42 -37.15
CA THR A 600 -0.28 0.44 -38.20
C THR A 600 -0.03 -1.03 -37.80
N ASP A 601 0.72 -1.28 -36.74
CA ASP A 601 1.09 -2.63 -36.25
C ASP A 601 0.27 -3.08 -35.02
N LYS A 602 -0.81 -2.36 -34.68
CA LYS A 602 -1.62 -2.60 -33.47
C LYS A 602 -2.07 -4.07 -33.31
N GLU A 603 -2.64 -4.66 -34.36
CA GLU A 603 -3.20 -6.02 -34.27
C GLU A 603 -2.12 -7.09 -34.01
N ILE A 604 -0.91 -6.91 -34.53
CA ILE A 604 0.21 -7.84 -34.32
C ILE A 604 0.63 -7.80 -32.86
N ILE A 605 0.73 -6.60 -32.27
CA ILE A 605 1.16 -6.41 -30.90
C ILE A 605 0.09 -6.89 -29.92
N ASP A 606 -1.18 -6.61 -30.19
CA ASP A 606 -2.30 -7.16 -29.44
C ASP A 606 -2.23 -8.71 -29.44
N GLU A 607 -2.03 -9.35 -30.60
CA GLU A 607 -1.93 -10.81 -30.71
C GLU A 607 -0.72 -11.37 -29.93
N LEU A 608 0.44 -10.72 -30.01
CA LEU A 608 1.63 -11.10 -29.25
C LEU A 608 1.38 -11.02 -27.73
N PHE A 609 0.70 -9.97 -27.27
CA PHE A 609 0.35 -9.83 -25.86
C PHE A 609 -0.64 -10.92 -25.41
N LEU A 610 -1.62 -11.27 -26.25
CA LEU A 610 -2.53 -12.39 -25.95
C LEU A 610 -1.77 -13.73 -25.88
N LYS A 611 -0.75 -13.96 -26.72
CA LYS A 611 0.11 -15.16 -26.62
C LYS A 611 0.86 -15.22 -25.29
N PHE A 612 1.38 -14.09 -24.83
CA PHE A 612 2.01 -13.99 -23.50
C PHE A 612 1.01 -14.34 -22.39
N LEU A 613 -0.17 -13.70 -22.36
CA LEU A 613 -1.19 -13.96 -21.34
C LEU A 613 -1.68 -15.41 -21.34
N ASN A 614 -1.79 -16.01 -22.53
CA ASN A 614 -2.23 -17.40 -22.68
C ASN A 614 -1.24 -18.41 -22.10
N ALA A 615 0.06 -18.10 -22.06
CA ALA A 615 1.05 -18.92 -21.35
C ALA A 615 1.13 -18.55 -19.86
N PHE A 616 1.05 -17.25 -19.56
CA PHE A 616 1.23 -16.69 -18.22
C PHE A 616 0.13 -17.08 -17.23
N LEU A 617 -1.13 -16.82 -17.58
CA LEU A 617 -2.24 -16.93 -16.64
C LEU A 617 -2.47 -18.39 -16.17
N PRO A 618 -2.51 -19.40 -17.07
CA PRO A 618 -2.70 -20.78 -16.65
C PRO A 618 -1.54 -21.31 -15.78
N TYR A 619 -0.32 -20.83 -16.05
CA TYR A 619 0.85 -21.20 -15.28
C TYR A 619 0.76 -20.75 -13.81
N ILE A 620 0.46 -19.47 -13.59
CA ILE A 620 0.32 -18.92 -12.23
C ILE A 620 -0.89 -19.55 -11.52
N GLN A 621 -2.00 -19.77 -12.25
CA GLN A 621 -3.16 -20.50 -11.73
C GLN A 621 -2.77 -21.89 -11.21
N GLN A 622 -2.11 -22.70 -12.03
CA GLN A 622 -1.72 -24.07 -11.64
C GLN A 622 -0.83 -24.07 -10.39
N ARG A 623 0.11 -23.12 -10.32
CA ARG A 623 0.99 -22.96 -9.16
C ARG A 623 0.21 -22.57 -7.91
N LEU A 624 -0.70 -21.60 -8.00
CA LEU A 624 -1.57 -21.21 -6.89
C LEU A 624 -2.46 -22.36 -6.41
N THR A 625 -3.09 -23.11 -7.33
CA THR A 625 -3.89 -24.28 -6.98
C THR A 625 -3.05 -25.33 -6.25
N THR A 626 -1.81 -25.55 -6.67
CA THR A 626 -0.88 -26.48 -5.99
C THR A 626 -0.53 -25.98 -4.59
N MET A 627 -0.23 -24.68 -4.43
CA MET A 627 0.08 -24.08 -3.13
C MET A 627 -1.11 -24.18 -2.17
N TRP A 628 -2.31 -23.80 -2.61
CA TRP A 628 -3.53 -23.89 -1.81
C TRP A 628 -3.87 -25.34 -1.43
N ASN A 629 -3.74 -26.28 -2.35
CA ASN A 629 -3.94 -27.70 -2.04
C ASN A 629 -2.94 -28.21 -1.00
N ASN A 630 -1.66 -27.83 -1.12
CA ASN A 630 -0.63 -28.21 -0.15
C ASN A 630 -0.95 -27.66 1.25
N LEU A 631 -1.34 -26.39 1.37
CA LEU A 631 -1.74 -25.77 2.64
C LEU A 631 -2.95 -26.47 3.27
N LEU A 632 -3.96 -26.80 2.45
CA LEU A 632 -5.16 -27.50 2.91
C LEU A 632 -4.87 -28.96 3.34
N THR A 633 -3.81 -29.59 2.83
CA THR A 633 -3.39 -30.94 3.24
C THR A 633 -2.44 -30.96 4.44
N THR A 634 -1.59 -29.94 4.61
CA THR A 634 -0.53 -29.89 5.63
C THR A 634 -1.10 -29.58 7.03
N THR A 635 -2.14 -28.75 7.09
CA THR A 635 -2.92 -28.44 8.31
C THR A 635 -3.49 -29.68 9.03
N MET A 636 -3.55 -30.86 8.37
CA MET A 636 -4.03 -32.12 8.96
C MET A 636 -2.94 -32.94 9.68
N ASN A 637 -1.65 -32.65 9.48
CA ASN A 637 -0.52 -33.46 9.98
C ASN A 637 0.45 -32.61 10.84
N TYR A 638 0.04 -32.24 12.05
CA TYR A 638 0.81 -31.33 12.91
C TYR A 638 1.98 -32.02 13.67
N GLN A 639 3.19 -31.41 13.59
CA GLN A 639 4.29 -31.61 14.53
C GLN A 639 4.69 -30.27 15.17
N GLN A 640 4.79 -30.22 16.50
CA GLN A 640 5.11 -29.03 17.31
C GLN A 640 6.55 -28.53 17.02
N GLY A 641 6.68 -27.54 16.15
CA GLY A 641 7.96 -26.86 15.86
C GLY A 641 8.04 -26.12 14.52
N GLN A 642 7.18 -26.45 13.56
CA GLN A 642 7.19 -25.89 12.18
C GLN A 642 6.19 -24.74 11.94
N CYS A 643 5.52 -24.27 13.00
CA CYS A 643 4.37 -23.36 12.90
C CYS A 643 4.68 -22.01 12.21
N SER A 644 5.89 -21.44 12.38
CA SER A 644 6.20 -20.12 11.79
C SER A 644 6.40 -20.15 10.28
N ASP A 645 7.04 -21.20 9.74
CA ASP A 645 7.40 -21.25 8.32
C ASP A 645 6.18 -21.60 7.44
N GLU A 646 5.26 -22.43 7.95
CA GLU A 646 3.99 -22.73 7.28
C GLU A 646 3.08 -21.49 7.21
N VAL A 647 2.97 -20.71 8.29
CA VAL A 647 2.20 -19.46 8.32
C VAL A 647 2.79 -18.42 7.34
N ILE A 648 4.11 -18.37 7.21
CA ILE A 648 4.76 -17.50 6.20
C ILE A 648 4.38 -17.94 4.78
N GLU A 649 4.43 -19.24 4.47
CA GLU A 649 4.04 -19.75 3.15
C GLU A 649 2.55 -19.53 2.87
N GLU A 650 1.67 -19.65 3.87
CA GLU A 650 0.26 -19.30 3.75
C GLU A 650 0.09 -17.80 3.43
N CYS A 651 0.75 -16.92 4.18
CA CYS A 651 0.73 -15.48 3.95
C CYS A 651 1.23 -15.11 2.54
N VAL A 652 2.34 -15.72 2.10
CA VAL A 652 2.88 -15.55 0.74
C VAL A 652 1.89 -16.05 -0.31
N CYS A 653 1.23 -17.19 -0.10
CA CYS A 653 0.20 -17.73 -1.00
C CYS A 653 -0.99 -16.76 -1.16
N VAL A 654 -1.47 -16.21 -0.05
CA VAL A 654 -2.53 -15.19 -0.03
C VAL A 654 -2.11 -13.96 -0.84
N LEU A 655 -0.90 -13.45 -0.62
CA LEU A 655 -0.42 -12.24 -1.28
C LEU A 655 -0.19 -12.44 -2.79
N ILE A 656 0.36 -13.59 -3.20
CA ILE A 656 0.46 -13.95 -4.64
C ILE A 656 -0.93 -14.06 -5.27
N THR A 657 -1.89 -14.65 -4.55
CA THR A 657 -3.28 -14.75 -5.03
C THR A 657 -3.84 -13.34 -5.29
N ARG A 658 -3.66 -12.39 -4.36
CA ARG A 658 -4.09 -10.99 -4.52
C ARG A 658 -3.42 -10.30 -5.70
N ASP A 659 -2.10 -10.40 -5.82
CA ASP A 659 -1.33 -9.78 -6.92
C ASP A 659 -1.76 -10.35 -8.28
N PHE A 660 -2.01 -11.67 -8.38
CA PHE A 660 -2.47 -12.33 -9.60
C PHE A 660 -3.84 -11.83 -10.05
N ILE A 661 -4.74 -11.58 -9.10
CA ILE A 661 -6.09 -11.08 -9.36
C ILE A 661 -6.06 -9.66 -9.88
N ASP A 662 -5.24 -8.82 -9.26
CA ASP A 662 -5.09 -7.44 -9.71
C ASP A 662 -4.57 -7.41 -11.16
N ILE A 663 -3.64 -8.29 -11.54
CA ILE A 663 -3.19 -8.43 -12.94
C ILE A 663 -4.35 -8.79 -13.88
N ILE A 664 -5.19 -9.78 -13.53
CA ILE A 664 -6.37 -10.16 -14.34
C ILE A 664 -7.34 -8.98 -14.47
N ARG A 665 -7.54 -8.25 -13.37
CA ARG A 665 -8.43 -7.09 -13.35
C ARG A 665 -7.92 -5.96 -14.25
N TYR A 666 -6.63 -5.64 -14.22
CA TYR A 666 -6.01 -4.65 -15.11
C TYR A 666 -6.09 -5.07 -16.58
N PHE A 667 -6.04 -6.38 -16.86
CA PHE A 667 -6.29 -6.89 -18.19
C PHE A 667 -7.74 -6.65 -18.64
N ILE A 668 -8.73 -6.85 -17.77
CA ILE A 668 -10.16 -6.75 -18.13
C ILE A 668 -10.64 -5.30 -18.21
N PHE A 669 -10.30 -4.48 -17.22
CA PHE A 669 -10.85 -3.13 -17.05
C PHE A 669 -9.82 -2.05 -17.35
N LYS A 670 -10.30 -0.93 -17.89
CA LYS A 670 -9.46 0.24 -18.10
C LYS A 670 -9.12 0.88 -16.76
N THR A 671 -7.86 1.23 -16.56
CA THR A 671 -7.41 2.00 -15.40
C THR A 671 -7.99 3.41 -15.43
N ILE A 672 -8.74 3.77 -14.39
CA ILE A 672 -9.30 5.12 -14.20
C ILE A 672 -8.18 6.11 -13.78
N SER A 673 -6.99 5.63 -13.45
CA SER A 673 -5.82 6.43 -13.07
C SER A 673 -5.06 6.95 -14.30
N GLY A 674 -5.50 8.08 -14.88
CA GLY A 674 -4.58 8.92 -15.67
C GLY A 674 -5.08 9.52 -16.99
N GLN A 675 -6.29 9.22 -17.48
CA GLN A 675 -6.81 9.87 -18.70
C GLN A 675 -7.60 11.15 -18.37
N THR A 676 -6.89 12.23 -18.05
CA THR A 676 -7.44 13.61 -18.22
C THR A 676 -7.13 14.20 -19.60
N ASN A 677 -6.31 13.54 -20.43
CA ASN A 677 -5.99 14.03 -21.77
C ASN A 677 -6.30 12.98 -22.85
N SER A 678 -7.57 12.89 -23.24
CA SER A 678 -7.94 12.50 -24.61
C SER A 678 -9.25 13.18 -24.97
N SER A 679 -9.17 14.03 -25.99
CA SER A 679 -10.25 14.78 -26.62
C SER A 679 -11.53 13.96 -26.88
N SER A 680 -12.61 14.28 -26.18
CA SER A 680 -13.98 14.10 -26.68
C SER A 680 -14.82 15.32 -26.32
N ILE A 681 -15.08 16.14 -27.34
CA ILE A 681 -15.96 17.30 -27.30
C ILE A 681 -17.41 16.81 -27.13
N ASN A 682 -18.18 17.54 -26.30
CA ASN A 682 -19.64 17.50 -26.10
C ASN A 682 -20.26 16.29 -25.38
N MET A 683 -20.74 16.52 -24.14
CA MET A 683 -22.13 16.27 -23.74
C MET A 683 -22.47 16.98 -22.42
N ASN A 684 -23.72 17.44 -22.34
CA ASN A 684 -24.23 18.49 -21.45
C ASN A 684 -24.33 18.16 -19.95
N LYS A 685 -24.13 19.22 -19.16
CA LYS A 685 -24.54 19.48 -17.76
C LYS A 685 -25.49 18.47 -17.11
N LYS A 686 -25.03 17.78 -16.05
CA LYS A 686 -25.90 17.33 -14.95
C LYS A 686 -25.13 17.15 -13.63
N LYS A 687 -25.55 17.95 -12.63
CA LYS A 687 -25.32 17.93 -11.17
C LYS A 687 -24.05 17.25 -10.62
N ASN A 688 -23.15 18.09 -10.11
CA ASN A 688 -21.94 17.75 -9.35
C ASN A 688 -22.26 16.85 -8.15
N LYS A 689 -21.64 15.67 -8.13
CA LYS A 689 -21.44 14.85 -6.93
C LYS A 689 -19.97 15.02 -6.53
N ILE A 690 -19.73 15.33 -5.25
CA ILE A 690 -18.42 15.62 -4.67
C ILE A 690 -17.50 14.41 -4.88
N ASN A 691 -16.54 14.52 -5.79
CA ASN A 691 -15.39 13.62 -5.89
C ASN A 691 -14.18 14.41 -5.39
N LEU A 692 -13.76 14.12 -4.15
CA LEU A 692 -12.48 14.59 -3.63
C LEU A 692 -11.37 13.97 -4.50
N ALA A 693 -10.47 14.80 -5.03
CA ALA A 693 -9.36 14.37 -5.87
C ALA A 693 -8.43 13.39 -5.13
N ARG A 694 -8.03 12.30 -5.82
CA ARG A 694 -7.07 11.30 -5.33
C ARG A 694 -5.76 11.97 -4.93
N ASN A 695 -5.32 11.71 -3.69
CA ASN A 695 -4.07 12.19 -3.15
C ASN A 695 -2.97 11.13 -3.37
N ASN A 696 -2.13 11.29 -4.38
CA ASN A 696 -0.81 10.65 -4.34
C ASN A 696 0.03 11.41 -3.31
N SER A 697 0.62 10.68 -2.36
CA SER A 697 1.32 11.23 -1.21
C SER A 697 2.84 11.31 -1.48
N GLU A 698 3.39 12.51 -1.28
CA GLU A 698 4.83 12.81 -1.36
C GLU A 698 5.27 13.42 -0.02
N SER A 699 4.87 12.80 1.11
CA SER A 699 5.40 13.18 2.43
C SER A 699 6.70 12.44 2.67
N MET A 700 7.74 13.18 3.07
CA MET A 700 9.06 12.67 3.47
C MET A 700 8.99 11.65 4.62
N CYS A 701 7.87 11.58 5.35
CA CYS A 701 7.64 10.63 6.43
C CYS A 701 7.13 9.26 5.95
N GLU A 702 6.58 9.16 4.74
CA GLU A 702 6.00 7.92 4.21
C GLU A 702 7.06 7.05 3.50
N GLU A 703 8.12 7.64 2.94
CA GLU A 703 9.19 6.87 2.28
C GLU A 703 10.01 5.98 3.24
N THR A 704 10.00 6.27 4.54
CA THR A 704 10.67 5.44 5.57
C THR A 704 9.81 4.29 6.12
N ASN A 705 8.50 4.32 5.89
CA ASN A 705 7.60 3.22 6.22
C ASN A 705 7.44 2.38 4.94
N GLY A 706 8.39 1.46 4.72
CA GLY A 706 8.55 0.81 3.42
C GLY A 706 7.29 0.17 2.86
N ASP A 707 6.97 0.43 1.58
CA ASP A 707 6.16 -0.31 0.58
C ASP A 707 4.85 -1.03 1.02
N LEU A 708 4.41 -0.87 2.28
CA LEU A 708 3.23 -1.48 2.88
C LEU A 708 1.97 -0.66 2.60
N ASP A 709 2.08 0.67 2.50
CA ASP A 709 0.93 1.52 2.14
C ASP A 709 0.43 1.29 0.69
N GLN A 710 1.27 0.69 -0.17
CA GLN A 710 0.85 0.23 -1.51
C GLN A 710 0.10 -1.13 -1.50
N ILE A 711 0.03 -1.82 -0.35
CA ILE A 711 -0.81 -3.03 -0.21
C ILE A 711 -2.29 -2.63 -0.10
N ASP A 712 -2.58 -1.42 0.40
CA ASP A 712 -3.93 -0.95 0.75
C ASP A 712 -4.47 0.16 -0.18
N GLU A 713 -3.79 0.46 -1.29
CA GLU A 713 -4.16 1.51 -2.27
C GLU A 713 -5.60 1.39 -2.85
N TRP A 714 -6.25 0.23 -2.64
CA TRP A 714 -7.63 -0.01 -3.05
C TRP A 714 -8.68 0.04 -1.94
N ASP A 715 -8.27 0.05 -0.66
CA ASP A 715 -9.20 0.14 0.48
C ASP A 715 -10.04 1.42 0.42
N GLU A 716 -9.46 2.53 -0.05
CA GLU A 716 -10.18 3.80 -0.22
C GLU A 716 -11.18 3.79 -1.40
N GLN A 717 -11.00 2.94 -2.42
CA GLN A 717 -11.96 2.83 -3.53
C GLN A 717 -13.12 1.89 -3.21
N THR A 718 -12.88 0.87 -2.38
CA THR A 718 -13.88 -0.13 -1.98
C THR A 718 -14.73 0.26 -0.78
N THR A 719 -14.37 1.30 0.00
CA THR A 719 -15.31 1.89 0.99
C THR A 719 -16.61 2.40 0.36
N ASN A 720 -16.65 2.57 -0.97
CA ASN A 720 -17.90 2.49 -1.71
C ASN A 720 -18.35 1.02 -1.87
N ASN A 721 -18.90 0.44 -0.79
CA ASN A 721 -19.81 -0.73 -0.80
C ASN A 721 -20.99 -0.57 -1.79
N ASN A 722 -21.14 0.63 -2.36
CA ASN A 722 -22.02 0.93 -3.46
C ASN A 722 -21.59 0.29 -4.79
N ILE A 723 -20.31 0.04 -5.09
CA ILE A 723 -19.92 -0.45 -6.44
C ILE A 723 -20.21 -1.95 -6.59
N SER A 724 -19.85 -2.77 -5.62
CA SER A 724 -20.14 -4.21 -5.61
C SER A 724 -21.65 -4.49 -5.66
N ASN A 725 -22.43 -3.78 -4.84
CA ASN A 725 -23.89 -3.85 -4.88
C ASN A 725 -24.46 -3.26 -6.19
N LYS A 726 -23.96 -2.13 -6.72
CA LYS A 726 -24.49 -1.55 -7.97
C LYS A 726 -24.19 -2.38 -9.22
N LEU A 727 -23.06 -3.10 -9.26
CA LEU A 727 -22.65 -3.93 -10.39
C LEU A 727 -23.43 -5.25 -10.47
N LEU A 728 -23.83 -5.81 -9.33
CA LEU A 728 -24.79 -6.92 -9.27
C LEU A 728 -26.23 -6.46 -9.58
N ASN A 729 -26.59 -5.21 -9.25
CA ASN A 729 -27.97 -4.70 -9.28
C ASN A 729 -28.42 -4.08 -10.63
N ASN A 730 -27.83 -4.47 -11.76
CA ASN A 730 -28.25 -4.03 -13.11
C ASN A 730 -28.28 -2.49 -13.35
N SER A 731 -27.69 -1.65 -12.50
CA SER A 731 -27.58 -0.22 -12.83
C SER A 731 -26.53 -0.06 -13.93
N HIS A 732 -26.98 0.30 -15.14
CA HIS A 732 -26.19 0.49 -16.36
C HIS A 732 -25.19 1.66 -16.28
N GLU A 733 -24.28 1.67 -15.30
CA GLU A 733 -23.01 2.36 -15.50
C GLU A 733 -22.17 1.47 -16.44
N LYS A 734 -21.82 2.00 -17.61
CA LYS A 734 -20.98 1.28 -18.59
C LYS A 734 -19.63 1.02 -17.92
N LEU A 735 -19.33 -0.24 -17.63
CA LEU A 735 -17.98 -0.66 -17.29
C LEU A 735 -17.09 -0.38 -18.50
N ASP A 736 -16.05 0.43 -18.30
CA ASP A 736 -15.03 0.69 -19.31
C ASP A 736 -14.04 -0.46 -19.33
N TYR A 737 -14.20 -1.37 -20.30
CA TYR A 737 -13.27 -2.47 -20.55
C TYR A 737 -11.98 -1.97 -21.18
N SER A 738 -10.89 -2.70 -20.97
CA SER A 738 -9.61 -2.40 -21.63
C SER A 738 -9.72 -2.64 -23.14
N ASP A 739 -8.95 -1.89 -23.93
CA ASP A 739 -8.92 -2.06 -25.39
C ASP A 739 -8.47 -3.48 -25.78
N LEU A 740 -7.52 -4.04 -25.04
CA LEU A 740 -6.98 -5.38 -25.28
C LEU A 740 -8.00 -6.48 -24.96
N PHE A 741 -8.76 -6.33 -23.88
CA PHE A 741 -9.87 -7.24 -23.57
C PHE A 741 -10.96 -7.18 -24.64
N MET A 742 -11.31 -5.96 -25.08
CA MET A 742 -12.29 -5.78 -26.17
C MET A 742 -11.78 -6.36 -27.49
N TYR A 743 -10.49 -6.26 -27.79
CA TYR A 743 -9.85 -6.91 -28.93
C TYR A 743 -9.93 -8.44 -28.81
N MET A 744 -9.59 -9.02 -27.66
CA MET A 744 -9.72 -10.46 -27.40
C MET A 744 -11.17 -10.91 -27.61
N MET A 745 -12.15 -10.17 -27.10
CA MET A 745 -13.58 -10.46 -27.27
C MET A 745 -14.01 -10.42 -28.74
N LYS A 746 -13.54 -9.43 -29.51
CA LYS A 746 -13.77 -9.33 -30.96
C LYS A 746 -13.21 -10.56 -31.68
N MET A 747 -11.98 -10.94 -31.36
CA MET A 747 -11.30 -12.09 -31.98
C MET A 747 -11.92 -13.43 -31.57
N ALA A 748 -12.36 -13.58 -30.32
CA ALA A 748 -13.08 -14.76 -29.86
C ALA A 748 -14.42 -14.94 -30.60
N ARG A 749 -15.16 -13.84 -30.85
CA ARG A 749 -16.38 -13.87 -31.69
C ARG A 749 -16.11 -14.20 -33.16
N GLN A 750 -14.88 -14.00 -33.62
CA GLN A 750 -14.41 -14.37 -34.96
C GLN A 750 -13.78 -15.77 -35.00
N ASN A 751 -13.94 -16.58 -33.95
CA ASN A 751 -13.41 -17.94 -33.82
C ASN A 751 -11.87 -18.04 -33.86
N SER A 752 -11.15 -17.00 -33.40
CA SER A 752 -9.71 -17.12 -33.16
C SER A 752 -9.44 -18.12 -32.02
N SER A 753 -8.68 -19.17 -32.29
CA SER A 753 -8.37 -20.24 -31.33
C SER A 753 -7.64 -19.73 -30.09
N LEU A 754 -6.67 -18.81 -30.28
CA LEU A 754 -5.92 -18.19 -29.19
C LEU A 754 -6.84 -17.36 -28.28
N ALA A 755 -7.65 -16.47 -28.87
CA ALA A 755 -8.52 -15.59 -28.10
C ALA A 755 -9.61 -16.38 -27.37
N LEU A 756 -10.17 -17.42 -28.01
CA LEU A 756 -11.15 -18.30 -27.38
C LEU A 756 -10.56 -19.08 -26.21
N HIS A 757 -9.39 -19.69 -26.41
CA HIS A 757 -8.71 -20.47 -25.36
C HIS A 757 -8.33 -19.57 -24.18
N LEU A 758 -7.78 -18.38 -24.43
CA LEU A 758 -7.46 -17.41 -23.38
C LEU A 758 -8.72 -16.94 -22.64
N PHE A 759 -9.78 -16.59 -23.36
CA PHE A 759 -11.03 -16.15 -22.74
C PHE A 759 -11.66 -17.25 -21.89
N SER A 760 -11.63 -18.49 -22.38
CA SER A 760 -12.04 -19.67 -21.61
C SER A 760 -11.18 -19.80 -20.35
N ASN A 761 -9.85 -19.79 -20.46
CA ASN A 761 -8.96 -19.85 -19.30
C ASN A 761 -9.23 -18.77 -18.25
N ILE A 762 -9.52 -17.53 -18.67
CA ILE A 762 -9.89 -16.46 -17.75
C ILE A 762 -11.16 -16.81 -16.98
N ILE A 763 -12.21 -17.30 -17.66
CA ILE A 763 -13.43 -17.78 -16.99
C ILE A 763 -13.09 -18.90 -16.00
N ARG A 764 -12.29 -19.89 -16.40
CA ARG A 764 -11.86 -20.97 -15.49
C ARG A 764 -11.19 -20.43 -14.24
N ILE A 765 -10.21 -19.55 -14.43
CA ILE A 765 -9.42 -18.96 -13.34
C ILE A 765 -10.33 -18.18 -12.39
N LEU A 766 -11.23 -17.33 -12.91
CA LEU A 766 -12.14 -16.54 -12.09
C LEU A 766 -13.01 -17.41 -11.18
N PHE A 767 -13.52 -18.54 -11.68
CA PHE A 767 -14.37 -19.44 -10.91
C PHE A 767 -13.56 -20.33 -9.95
N GLU A 768 -12.41 -20.85 -10.38
CA GLU A 768 -11.55 -21.66 -9.50
C GLU A 768 -11.03 -20.85 -8.30
N CYS A 769 -10.64 -19.60 -8.52
CA CYS A 769 -10.14 -18.73 -7.46
C CYS A 769 -11.20 -18.40 -6.39
N LEU A 770 -12.50 -18.56 -6.68
CA LEU A 770 -13.54 -18.46 -5.65
C LEU A 770 -13.45 -19.58 -4.60
N THR A 771 -12.82 -20.71 -4.95
CA THR A 771 -12.67 -21.85 -4.03
C THR A 771 -11.50 -21.69 -3.08
N PHE A 772 -10.66 -20.67 -3.26
CA PHE A 772 -9.55 -20.37 -2.35
C PHE A 772 -10.09 -19.72 -1.06
N PRO A 773 -9.50 -20.00 0.11
CA PRO A 773 -10.01 -19.54 1.40
C PRO A 773 -9.70 -18.06 1.72
N ASP A 774 -9.30 -17.22 0.75
CA ASP A 774 -9.13 -15.78 0.95
C ASP A 774 -10.42 -15.00 0.65
N ALA A 775 -11.19 -14.70 1.70
CA ALA A 775 -12.44 -13.94 1.60
C ALA A 775 -12.24 -12.53 1.01
N TYR A 776 -11.06 -11.94 1.16
CA TYR A 776 -10.75 -10.62 0.59
C TYR A 776 -10.75 -10.67 -0.94
N CYS A 777 -10.09 -11.69 -1.51
CA CYS A 777 -10.05 -11.91 -2.95
C CYS A 777 -11.45 -12.10 -3.55
N ILE A 778 -12.34 -12.82 -2.88
CA ILE A 778 -13.69 -13.07 -3.38
C ILE A 778 -14.49 -11.79 -3.53
N ASN A 779 -14.46 -10.92 -2.52
CA ASN A 779 -15.14 -9.64 -2.62
C ASN A 779 -14.64 -8.79 -3.81
N ARG A 780 -13.38 -8.96 -4.22
CA ARG A 780 -12.84 -8.34 -5.44
C ARG A 780 -13.29 -9.04 -6.73
N PHE A 781 -13.49 -10.36 -6.73
CA PHE A 781 -13.92 -11.13 -7.91
C PHE A 781 -15.40 -11.04 -8.23
N LEU A 782 -16.27 -11.01 -7.21
CA LEU A 782 -17.73 -11.12 -7.41
C LEU A 782 -18.30 -10.10 -8.41
N PRO A 783 -17.88 -8.81 -8.40
CA PRO A 783 -18.36 -7.83 -9.37
C PRO A 783 -17.88 -8.10 -10.82
N ILE A 784 -16.81 -8.87 -10.99
CA ILE A 784 -16.17 -9.17 -12.27
C ILE A 784 -16.82 -10.38 -12.95
N ILE A 785 -17.20 -11.40 -12.16
CA ILE A 785 -17.65 -12.69 -12.69
C ILE A 785 -18.93 -12.55 -13.51
N LEU A 786 -19.96 -11.88 -13.00
CA LEU A 786 -21.25 -11.82 -13.70
C LEU A 786 -21.16 -11.13 -15.08
N PRO A 787 -20.54 -9.95 -15.24
CA PRO A 787 -20.36 -9.33 -16.56
C PRO A 787 -19.61 -10.21 -17.56
N ILE A 788 -18.52 -10.87 -17.13
CA ILE A 788 -17.69 -11.69 -18.03
C ILE A 788 -18.40 -12.99 -18.38
N THR A 789 -19.14 -13.58 -17.45
CA THR A 789 -19.98 -14.76 -17.72
C THR A 789 -21.07 -14.45 -18.74
N LYS A 790 -21.68 -13.26 -18.71
CA LYS A 790 -22.63 -12.83 -19.77
C LYS A 790 -21.97 -12.79 -21.15
N PHE A 791 -20.77 -12.22 -21.24
CA PHE A 791 -20.00 -12.23 -22.48
C PHE A 791 -19.60 -13.64 -22.93
N TYR A 792 -19.32 -14.53 -21.98
CA TYR A 792 -18.99 -15.92 -22.27
C TYR A 792 -20.18 -16.64 -22.89
N THR A 793 -21.38 -16.50 -22.31
CA THR A 793 -22.62 -17.05 -22.89
C THR A 793 -22.87 -16.50 -24.31
N ASP A 794 -22.72 -15.18 -24.52
CA ASP A 794 -22.87 -14.56 -25.84
C ASP A 794 -21.89 -15.12 -26.90
N VAL A 795 -20.69 -15.54 -26.48
CA VAL A 795 -19.68 -16.13 -27.36
C VAL A 795 -20.03 -17.61 -27.63
N ILE A 796 -20.39 -18.37 -26.60
CA ILE A 796 -20.80 -19.78 -26.72
C ILE A 796 -21.94 -19.92 -27.72
N ASP A 797 -22.97 -19.07 -27.60
CA ASP A 797 -24.18 -19.12 -28.45
C ASP A 797 -23.88 -18.95 -29.95
N LYS A 798 -22.73 -18.37 -30.28
CA LYS A 798 -22.31 -18.07 -31.66
C LYS A 798 -21.26 -19.04 -32.20
N GLN A 799 -20.76 -19.96 -31.38
CA GLN A 799 -19.65 -20.86 -31.73
C GLN A 799 -20.14 -22.23 -32.19
N VAL A 800 -19.46 -22.80 -33.19
CA VAL A 800 -19.78 -24.13 -33.76
C VAL A 800 -19.00 -25.26 -33.08
N ASN A 801 -17.84 -24.98 -32.47
CA ASN A 801 -16.99 -25.99 -31.81
C ASN A 801 -17.10 -25.91 -30.28
N ILE A 802 -17.95 -26.77 -29.72
CA ILE A 802 -18.24 -26.82 -28.28
C ILE A 802 -17.09 -27.47 -27.47
N SER A 803 -16.26 -28.30 -28.10
CA SER A 803 -15.24 -29.11 -27.42
C SER A 803 -14.07 -28.33 -26.79
N SER A 804 -13.86 -27.07 -27.18
CA SER A 804 -12.83 -26.19 -26.61
C SER A 804 -13.33 -25.33 -25.44
N LEU A 805 -14.60 -25.44 -25.08
CA LEU A 805 -15.22 -24.66 -24.00
C LEU A 805 -15.18 -25.43 -22.67
N ILE A 806 -15.14 -24.68 -21.57
CA ILE A 806 -15.14 -25.26 -20.22
C ILE A 806 -16.49 -25.89 -19.91
N ASP A 807 -16.44 -27.03 -19.22
CA ASP A 807 -17.61 -27.68 -18.67
C ASP A 807 -18.35 -26.76 -17.68
N ILE A 808 -19.60 -26.42 -18.01
CA ILE A 808 -20.46 -25.57 -17.19
C ILE A 808 -20.77 -26.24 -15.85
N LYS A 809 -20.78 -27.58 -15.81
CA LYS A 809 -20.90 -28.36 -14.57
C LYS A 809 -19.79 -27.97 -13.59
N PHE A 810 -18.55 -27.92 -14.07
CA PHE A 810 -17.39 -27.55 -13.26
C PHE A 810 -17.46 -26.11 -12.75
N LEU A 811 -17.82 -25.15 -13.60
CA LEU A 811 -17.96 -23.75 -13.19
C LEU A 811 -19.02 -23.58 -12.09
N PHE A 812 -20.17 -24.23 -12.25
CA PHE A 812 -21.24 -24.15 -11.26
C PHE A 812 -20.88 -24.87 -9.95
N GLN A 813 -20.14 -25.98 -10.01
CA GLN A 813 -19.57 -26.62 -8.82
C GLN A 813 -18.61 -25.70 -8.04
N CYS A 814 -17.78 -24.92 -8.74
CA CYS A 814 -16.87 -23.96 -8.09
C CYS A 814 -17.65 -22.91 -7.27
N LEU A 815 -18.78 -22.40 -7.79
CA LEU A 815 -19.63 -21.47 -7.05
C LEU A 815 -20.18 -22.10 -5.76
N LEU A 816 -20.70 -23.32 -5.83
CA LEU A 816 -21.26 -23.98 -4.65
C LEU A 816 -20.17 -24.34 -3.63
N LYS A 817 -19.01 -24.79 -4.09
CA LYS A 817 -17.84 -25.04 -3.22
C LYS A 817 -17.34 -23.76 -2.55
N SER A 818 -17.38 -22.62 -3.25
CA SER A 818 -17.02 -21.33 -2.64
C SER A 818 -17.96 -20.93 -1.51
N LEU A 819 -19.26 -21.24 -1.61
CA LEU A 819 -20.21 -20.97 -0.54
C LEU A 819 -19.92 -21.78 0.72
N ASP A 820 -19.55 -23.06 0.56
CA ASP A 820 -19.14 -23.91 1.68
C ASP A 820 -17.83 -23.40 2.32
N THR A 821 -16.87 -22.97 1.50
CA THR A 821 -15.57 -22.47 1.96
C THR A 821 -15.71 -21.15 2.75
N HIS A 822 -16.64 -20.27 2.37
CA HIS A 822 -16.76 -18.90 2.89
C HIS A 822 -17.99 -18.67 3.77
N ASN A 823 -18.65 -19.74 4.21
CA ASN A 823 -19.92 -19.67 4.94
C ASN A 823 -19.88 -18.78 6.20
N GLU A 824 -18.72 -18.54 6.80
CA GLU A 824 -18.59 -17.68 7.98
C GLU A 824 -18.75 -16.17 7.66
N ASN A 825 -18.53 -15.76 6.42
CA ASN A 825 -18.56 -14.35 6.03
C ASN A 825 -19.92 -13.98 5.42
N GLU A 826 -20.81 -13.41 6.24
CA GLU A 826 -22.18 -13.02 5.84
C GLU A 826 -22.21 -12.08 4.61
N SER A 827 -21.24 -11.17 4.52
CA SER A 827 -21.14 -10.23 3.39
C SER A 827 -20.82 -10.94 2.07
N VAL A 828 -19.90 -11.89 2.11
CA VAL A 828 -19.49 -12.71 0.96
C VAL A 828 -20.63 -13.65 0.56
N ASN A 829 -21.25 -14.33 1.54
CA ASN A 829 -22.37 -15.24 1.30
C ASN A 829 -23.54 -14.54 0.60
N THR A 830 -23.92 -13.34 1.05
CA THR A 830 -25.03 -12.60 0.46
C THR A 830 -24.79 -12.32 -1.02
N ASN A 831 -23.56 -11.93 -1.38
CA ASN A 831 -23.17 -11.65 -2.74
C ASN A 831 -23.01 -12.93 -3.58
N LEU A 832 -22.47 -14.01 -3.00
CA LEU A 832 -22.35 -15.33 -3.64
C LEU A 832 -23.72 -15.94 -3.94
N ILE A 833 -24.67 -15.90 -3.01
CA ILE A 833 -26.04 -16.40 -3.22
C ILE A 833 -26.72 -15.64 -4.36
N SER A 834 -26.53 -14.31 -4.39
CA SER A 834 -27.03 -13.48 -5.50
C SER A 834 -26.41 -13.91 -6.83
N LEU A 835 -25.08 -14.09 -6.87
CA LEU A 835 -24.35 -14.52 -8.05
C LEU A 835 -24.77 -15.91 -8.55
N ILE A 836 -24.91 -16.88 -7.65
CA ILE A 836 -25.39 -18.24 -7.96
C ILE A 836 -26.76 -18.17 -8.63
N GLY A 837 -27.69 -17.39 -8.07
CA GLY A 837 -29.01 -17.23 -8.65
C GLY A 837 -28.95 -16.59 -10.05
N HIS A 838 -28.16 -15.54 -10.22
CA HIS A 838 -27.99 -14.88 -11.52
C HIS A 838 -27.40 -15.80 -12.60
N ILE A 839 -26.39 -16.59 -12.24
CA ILE A 839 -25.74 -17.52 -13.16
C ILE A 839 -26.68 -18.69 -13.48
N TYR A 840 -27.42 -19.19 -12.50
CA TYR A 840 -28.43 -20.22 -12.74
C TYR A 840 -29.48 -19.74 -13.74
N GLU A 841 -30.06 -18.55 -13.57
CA GLU A 841 -31.01 -17.98 -14.54
C GLU A 841 -30.42 -17.81 -15.94
N LEU A 842 -29.16 -17.33 -16.02
CA LEU A 842 -28.47 -17.10 -17.28
C LEU A 842 -28.27 -18.39 -18.09
N TRP A 843 -27.92 -19.49 -17.42
CA TRP A 843 -27.60 -20.76 -18.07
C TRP A 843 -28.75 -21.77 -18.08
N HIS A 844 -29.85 -21.52 -17.37
CA HIS A 844 -30.94 -22.49 -17.18
C HIS A 844 -31.51 -23.03 -18.50
N ASN A 845 -31.72 -22.15 -19.48
CA ASN A 845 -32.37 -22.52 -20.74
C ASN A 845 -31.55 -23.55 -21.55
N GLN A 846 -30.23 -23.47 -21.49
CA GLN A 846 -29.34 -24.30 -22.29
C GLN A 846 -28.76 -25.48 -21.48
N TYR A 847 -28.49 -25.27 -20.20
CA TYR A 847 -27.73 -26.20 -19.35
C TYR A 847 -28.48 -26.63 -18.09
N GLY A 848 -29.80 -26.39 -18.00
CA GLY A 848 -30.61 -26.64 -16.80
C GLY A 848 -30.41 -28.03 -16.19
N GLN A 849 -30.37 -29.09 -17.01
CA GLN A 849 -30.15 -30.46 -16.53
C GLN A 849 -28.78 -30.66 -15.85
N GLN A 850 -27.73 -30.02 -16.38
CA GLN A 850 -26.37 -30.10 -15.80
C GLN A 850 -26.31 -29.33 -14.48
N LEU A 851 -26.91 -28.14 -14.43
CA LEU A 851 -26.99 -27.33 -13.21
C LEU A 851 -27.77 -28.05 -12.11
N ASP A 852 -28.88 -28.71 -12.48
CA ASP A 852 -29.69 -29.49 -11.56
C ASP A 852 -28.92 -30.68 -10.99
N SER A 853 -28.20 -31.42 -11.85
CA SER A 853 -27.31 -32.51 -11.41
C SER A 853 -26.33 -32.02 -10.36
N VAL A 854 -25.72 -30.85 -10.56
CA VAL A 854 -24.79 -30.26 -9.58
C VAL A 854 -25.50 -29.89 -8.28
N LEU A 855 -26.66 -29.24 -8.33
CA LEU A 855 -27.43 -28.88 -7.13
C LEU A 855 -27.79 -30.13 -6.31
N HIS A 856 -28.23 -31.21 -6.97
CA HIS A 856 -28.55 -32.48 -6.31
C HIS A 856 -27.32 -33.21 -5.76
N GLU A 857 -26.17 -33.12 -6.44
CA GLU A 857 -24.91 -33.75 -5.99
C GLU A 857 -24.28 -33.03 -4.80
N THR A 858 -24.43 -31.71 -4.71
CA THR A 858 -23.69 -30.87 -3.74
C THR A 858 -24.52 -30.45 -2.54
N ILE A 859 -25.84 -30.26 -2.68
CA ILE A 859 -26.69 -29.77 -1.59
C ILE A 859 -27.35 -30.97 -0.88
N PRO A 860 -27.01 -31.22 0.40
CA PRO A 860 -27.69 -32.26 1.17
C PRO A 860 -29.17 -31.87 1.38
N GLN A 861 -30.10 -32.79 1.09
CA GLN A 861 -31.53 -32.61 1.33
C GLN A 861 -32.15 -31.37 0.63
N ILE A 862 -31.81 -31.14 -0.64
CA ILE A 862 -32.37 -30.03 -1.43
C ILE A 862 -33.91 -30.06 -1.49
N ASN A 863 -34.54 -28.89 -1.31
CA ASN A 863 -35.99 -28.75 -1.47
C ASN A 863 -36.37 -28.75 -2.96
N VAL A 864 -36.70 -29.94 -3.46
CA VAL A 864 -37.04 -30.20 -4.88
C VAL A 864 -38.30 -29.45 -5.32
N GLU A 865 -39.28 -29.28 -4.44
CA GLU A 865 -40.53 -28.57 -4.75
C GLU A 865 -40.29 -27.07 -5.00
N LEU A 866 -39.47 -26.44 -4.15
CA LEU A 866 -39.06 -25.05 -4.31
C LEU A 866 -38.28 -24.86 -5.62
N LEU A 867 -37.35 -25.76 -5.90
CA LEU A 867 -36.56 -25.74 -7.14
C LEU A 867 -37.45 -25.88 -8.38
N ASN A 868 -38.39 -26.83 -8.38
CA ASN A 868 -39.32 -27.03 -9.50
C ASN A 868 -40.28 -25.85 -9.70
N THR A 869 -40.74 -25.23 -8.62
CA THR A 869 -41.58 -24.02 -8.68
C THR A 869 -40.82 -22.85 -9.31
N TYR A 870 -39.55 -22.69 -8.94
CA TYR A 870 -38.69 -21.66 -9.50
C TYR A 870 -38.38 -21.90 -10.99
N LYS A 871 -38.09 -23.15 -11.39
CA LYS A 871 -37.91 -23.55 -12.80
C LYS A 871 -39.13 -23.24 -13.66
N ALA A 872 -40.32 -23.63 -13.19
CA ALA A 872 -41.57 -23.38 -13.91
C ALA A 872 -41.76 -21.89 -14.20
N ARG A 873 -41.38 -21.03 -13.25
CA ARG A 873 -41.46 -19.58 -13.39
C ARG A 873 -40.43 -19.00 -14.37
N LEU A 874 -39.23 -19.56 -14.44
CA LEU A 874 -38.22 -19.15 -15.41
C LEU A 874 -38.66 -19.46 -16.85
N LEU A 875 -39.23 -20.65 -17.06
CA LEU A 875 -39.76 -21.07 -18.36
C LEU A 875 -40.92 -20.17 -18.83
N THR A 876 -41.86 -19.83 -17.94
CA THR A 876 -42.99 -18.94 -18.28
C THR A 876 -42.57 -17.51 -18.64
N ASN A 877 -41.48 -17.00 -18.07
CA ASN A 877 -40.97 -15.66 -18.38
C ASN A 877 -40.26 -15.60 -19.75
N ASN A 878 -39.62 -16.68 -20.19
CA ASN A 878 -38.89 -16.71 -21.46
C ASN A 878 -39.82 -16.88 -22.67
N ASP A 879 -40.91 -17.64 -22.54
CA ASP A 879 -41.90 -17.82 -23.62
C ASP A 879 -42.65 -16.52 -23.98
N MET A 880 -42.78 -15.59 -23.02
CA MET A 880 -43.39 -14.27 -23.24
C MET A 880 -42.49 -13.30 -24.03
N ASN A 881 -41.16 -13.44 -23.95
CA ASN A 881 -40.22 -12.57 -24.69
C ASN A 881 -40.04 -12.98 -26.16
N ASN A 882 -40.30 -14.25 -26.51
CA ASN A 882 -40.14 -14.76 -27.88
C ASN A 882 -41.44 -14.74 -28.72
N ASN A 883 -42.62 -14.71 -28.09
CA ASN A 883 -43.90 -14.72 -28.81
C ASN A 883 -44.55 -13.34 -28.87
N ASN A 884 -44.15 -12.55 -29.86
CA ASN A 884 -44.73 -11.23 -30.17
C ASN A 884 -46.07 -11.29 -30.93
N ASN A 885 -46.92 -12.29 -30.66
CA ASN A 885 -48.22 -12.45 -31.32
C ASN A 885 -49.38 -12.50 -30.30
N ASN A 886 -50.00 -11.34 -30.12
CA ASN A 886 -51.42 -11.10 -29.82
C ASN A 886 -52.18 -12.21 -29.08
N THR A 887 -52.00 -12.34 -27.76
CA THR A 887 -53.13 -12.63 -26.85
C THR A 887 -52.90 -11.99 -25.48
N LYS A 888 -53.88 -11.20 -25.03
CA LYS A 888 -53.91 -10.55 -23.71
C LYS A 888 -53.95 -11.60 -22.59
N LYS A 889 -52.79 -11.96 -22.04
CA LYS A 889 -52.67 -12.49 -20.68
C LYS A 889 -51.87 -11.48 -19.85
N THR A 890 -52.33 -11.26 -18.63
CA THR A 890 -51.77 -10.33 -17.64
C THR A 890 -50.24 -10.49 -17.53
N PRO A 891 -49.46 -9.41 -17.61
CA PRO A 891 -48.00 -9.49 -17.53
C PRO A 891 -47.61 -9.97 -16.14
N GLN A 892 -47.11 -11.19 -16.02
CA GLN A 892 -46.43 -11.62 -14.80
C GLN A 892 -45.14 -10.80 -14.67
N GLN A 893 -44.92 -10.23 -13.48
CA GLN A 893 -43.76 -9.39 -13.22
C GLN A 893 -42.47 -10.23 -13.34
N PRO A 894 -41.39 -9.66 -13.90
CA PRO A 894 -40.09 -10.32 -13.91
C PRO A 894 -39.66 -10.69 -12.49
N ILE A 895 -38.95 -11.81 -12.34
CA ILE A 895 -38.45 -12.26 -11.03
C ILE A 895 -37.61 -11.14 -10.45
N THR A 896 -38.01 -10.66 -9.27
CA THR A 896 -37.27 -9.58 -8.60
C THR A 896 -35.97 -10.13 -8.02
N GLU A 897 -34.94 -9.29 -7.92
CA GLU A 897 -33.66 -9.69 -7.34
C GLU A 897 -33.80 -10.21 -5.90
N ARG A 898 -34.67 -9.56 -5.12
CA ARG A 898 -35.00 -9.98 -3.75
C ARG A 898 -35.56 -11.40 -3.74
N GLU A 899 -36.51 -11.68 -4.63
CA GLU A 899 -37.14 -12.98 -4.74
C GLU A 899 -36.19 -14.07 -5.21
N ARG A 900 -35.31 -13.78 -6.16
CA ARG A 900 -34.22 -14.68 -6.59
C ARG A 900 -33.32 -15.03 -5.42
N ARG A 901 -32.82 -14.01 -4.70
CA ARG A 901 -31.92 -14.19 -3.57
C ARG A 901 -32.58 -14.99 -2.45
N ASP A 902 -33.83 -14.68 -2.10
CA ASP A 902 -34.56 -15.38 -1.05
C ASP A 902 -34.82 -16.84 -1.44
N THR A 903 -35.12 -17.12 -2.71
CA THR A 903 -35.28 -18.49 -3.23
C THR A 903 -34.00 -19.30 -3.13
N PHE A 904 -32.88 -18.77 -3.63
CA PHE A 904 -31.58 -19.47 -3.55
C PHE A 904 -31.05 -19.58 -2.13
N LYS A 905 -31.27 -18.57 -1.28
CA LYS A 905 -30.96 -18.66 0.15
C LYS A 905 -31.67 -19.86 0.78
N ASN A 906 -32.96 -20.04 0.48
CA ASN A 906 -33.73 -21.17 0.98
C ASN A 906 -33.28 -22.53 0.43
N LEU A 907 -32.88 -22.58 -0.85
CA LEU A 907 -32.32 -23.80 -1.46
C LEU A 907 -30.95 -24.18 -0.86
N LEU A 908 -30.13 -23.18 -0.52
CA LEU A 908 -28.77 -23.34 0.00
C LEU A 908 -28.69 -23.41 1.53
N ASN A 909 -29.81 -23.20 2.24
CA ASN A 909 -29.88 -23.30 3.71
C ASN A 909 -29.21 -24.56 4.29
N PRO A 910 -29.29 -25.77 3.69
CA PRO A 910 -28.59 -26.94 4.23
C PRO A 910 -27.06 -26.79 4.26
N ILE A 911 -26.47 -26.07 3.30
CA ILE A 911 -25.04 -25.73 3.29
C ILE A 911 -24.76 -24.62 4.32
N LEU A 912 -25.61 -23.57 4.36
CA LEU A 912 -25.42 -22.42 5.24
C LEU A 912 -25.57 -22.78 6.74
N LEU A 913 -26.46 -23.71 7.07
CA LEU A 913 -26.73 -24.16 8.44
C LEU A 913 -25.81 -25.29 8.92
N SER A 914 -24.93 -25.80 8.04
CA SER A 914 -23.91 -26.79 8.38
C SER A 914 -23.02 -26.24 9.52
N PRO A 915 -23.04 -26.84 10.71
CA PRO A 915 -22.25 -26.34 11.82
C PRO A 915 -20.77 -26.72 11.62
N MET A 916 -19.92 -25.73 11.33
CA MET A 916 -18.45 -25.86 11.41
C MET A 916 -17.97 -26.27 12.81
N SER A 917 -18.82 -26.16 13.85
CA SER A 917 -18.53 -26.68 15.19
C SER A 917 -18.31 -28.20 15.23
N SER A 918 -18.65 -28.96 14.19
CA SER A 918 -18.28 -30.37 14.06
C SER A 918 -16.82 -30.59 13.65
N ARG A 919 -16.21 -29.66 12.91
CA ARG A 919 -14.76 -29.66 12.64
C ARG A 919 -13.96 -29.16 13.84
N THR A 920 -14.38 -28.08 14.50
CA THR A 920 -13.67 -27.52 15.67
C THR A 920 -13.86 -28.31 16.97
N ARG A 921 -14.97 -29.03 17.20
CA ARG A 921 -15.13 -29.89 18.40
C ARG A 921 -14.37 -31.20 18.34
N ALA A 922 -14.15 -31.77 17.16
CA ALA A 922 -13.24 -32.91 17.01
C ALA A 922 -11.78 -32.53 17.31
N LEU A 923 -11.42 -31.27 17.05
CA LEU A 923 -10.10 -30.67 17.34
C LEU A 923 -9.86 -30.37 18.84
N ASN A 924 -10.91 -30.08 19.62
CA ASN A 924 -10.77 -29.78 21.06
C ASN A 924 -10.97 -30.98 21.99
N SER A 925 -11.42 -32.14 21.51
CA SER A 925 -11.64 -33.32 22.36
C SER A 925 -10.37 -34.10 22.72
N THR A 926 -9.19 -33.68 22.26
CA THR A 926 -7.90 -34.34 22.56
C THR A 926 -6.87 -33.48 23.29
N ASN A 927 -7.20 -32.24 23.66
CA ASN A 927 -6.29 -31.37 24.44
C ASN A 927 -6.87 -31.08 25.84
N PRO A 928 -6.33 -31.69 26.91
CA PRO A 928 -6.82 -31.48 28.26
C PRO A 928 -6.01 -30.39 28.98
N PHE A 929 -5.77 -29.20 28.40
CA PHE A 929 -5.21 -28.08 29.17
C PHE A 929 -5.66 -26.72 28.62
N ASN A 930 -6.71 -26.18 29.25
CA ASN A 930 -6.99 -24.75 29.34
C ASN A 930 -6.49 -24.28 30.72
N ILE A 931 -5.57 -23.32 30.75
CA ILE A 931 -5.41 -22.33 31.82
C ILE A 931 -5.20 -20.97 31.16
#